data_AF-A0A4R4RS72-F1
#
_entry.id   AF-A0A4R4RS72-F1
#
_cell.length_a   1.000
_cell.length_b   1.000
_cell.length_c   1.000
_cell.angle_alpha   90.00
_cell.angle_beta   90.00
_cell.angle_gamma   90.00
#
_symmetry.space_group_name_H-M   'P 1'
#
loop_
_entity.id
_entity.type
_entity.pdbx_description
1 polymer ?
#
loop_
_entity_poly.entity_id
_entity_poly.type
_entity_poly.pdbx_seq_one_letter_code
_entity_poly.pdbx_strand_id
1 'polypeptide(L)'
;MASFIDAVKAYRQKSEEAPEGAGPDPFDSPADPFDAPSAPSGSAGGGDRAAGYAAAALDRELDALRAAPEGTRNHALNKAAFSLGQLVAGGELDENTVVSALTDAARAAGLDDKEIGKTINSGLSKGRLNPRTAPRERILHGVYENHEQAAASWTEPEPLGDDGDPPGPFPVEVLPGPVREFVTALAANTQTPVDMPAMTALSALSVVAANRAWISGGSGWVEPLVFWGITALPPASRKSAVVSAAARPLYAIERDARDRYAEDNKGTEERLAVALKRKDALISKAAKAEAKHERDNLQAELDEVAAEIDELTVGTPPRLLVDDITPEALGIALQNNAGHVGIISAEGGVFASISGRYQQGTPQLDLALKSYDGDAYRADRVGRDPVTIDRPAVVLGLAVQPHVLAETTQTPALRERGLMGRFTYCVPVDTVGARSVDAPEMPAHTAAGWHRLLAGIASLPVCGDDSALRVLQLDRDALELHRGFRAVLEPRLHAETGDLAFMTDWAGKLAGRVLRIAGLLHLAAGASTSMPVSLDTMHGAVQIGEWSLLHAVAVYGGWRGTDHNLGAERVLRWIRRTGKPEFTVREAWQALRGQAWCDRTDDVRDALVTLAEAGWLTSVERTMSDGKRRAKGGVFIPHPSLLEGP
;
A
#
# COMPACT_ATOMS: atom_id res chain seq x y z
N MET A 1 15.63 -4.07 16.05
CA MET A 1 16.00 -4.40 14.66
C MET A 1 17.36 -3.74 14.40
N ALA A 2 18.45 -4.51 14.27
CA ALA A 2 19.72 -3.91 13.82
C ALA A 2 19.49 -3.32 12.41
N SER A 3 19.98 -2.11 12.13
CA SER A 3 19.79 -1.52 10.80
C SER A 3 20.47 -2.40 9.75
N PHE A 4 19.91 -2.49 8.53
CA PHE A 4 20.60 -3.14 7.41
C PHE A 4 21.99 -2.55 7.20
N ILE A 5 22.18 -1.27 7.55
CA ILE A 5 23.47 -0.59 7.52
C ILE A 5 24.48 -1.27 8.44
N ASP A 6 24.07 -1.71 9.64
CA ASP A 6 24.95 -2.42 10.57
C ASP A 6 25.26 -3.83 10.06
N ALA A 7 24.28 -4.50 9.44
CA ALA A 7 24.50 -5.80 8.78
C ALA A 7 25.43 -5.70 7.56
N VAL A 8 25.34 -4.60 6.79
CA VAL A 8 26.23 -4.33 5.66
C VAL A 8 27.64 -3.93 6.12
N LYS A 9 27.77 -3.13 7.18
CA LYS A 9 29.08 -2.83 7.79
C LYS A 9 29.74 -4.10 8.34
N ALA A 10 28.98 -5.00 8.95
CA ALA A 10 29.47 -6.30 9.40
C ALA A 10 29.84 -7.22 8.22
N TYR A 11 29.09 -7.16 7.11
CA TYR A 11 29.45 -7.86 5.88
C TYR A 11 30.76 -7.32 5.28
N ARG A 12 30.95 -6.00 5.28
CA ARG A 12 32.19 -5.34 4.81
C ARG A 12 33.40 -5.76 5.63
N GLN A 13 33.27 -5.82 6.96
CA GLN A 13 34.32 -6.35 7.83
C GLN A 13 34.64 -7.82 7.51
N LYS A 14 33.62 -8.65 7.27
CA LYS A 14 33.81 -10.05 6.85
C LYS A 14 34.43 -10.21 5.46
N SER A 15 34.16 -9.32 4.52
CA SER A 15 34.70 -9.38 3.16
C SER A 15 36.13 -8.83 3.05
N GLU A 16 36.51 -7.89 3.91
CA GLU A 16 37.89 -7.37 4.00
C GLU A 16 38.83 -8.37 4.72
N GLU A 17 38.29 -9.33 5.48
CA GLU A 17 39.06 -10.35 6.24
C GLU A 17 39.21 -11.70 5.53
N ALA A 18 38.58 -11.93 4.38
CA ALA A 18 38.64 -13.22 3.70
C ALA A 18 39.87 -13.34 2.76
N PRO A 19 40.76 -14.33 2.94
CA PRO A 19 41.74 -14.67 1.91
C PRO A 19 41.05 -15.36 0.74
N GLU A 20 41.54 -15.12 -0.48
CA GLU A 20 41.09 -15.81 -1.69
C GLU A 20 41.20 -17.34 -1.54
N GLY A 21 40.07 -18.04 -1.62
CA GLY A 21 40.04 -19.47 -1.96
C GLY A 21 39.15 -20.36 -1.10
N ALA A 22 38.25 -21.07 -1.80
CA ALA A 22 37.53 -22.28 -1.43
C ALA A 22 36.48 -22.17 -0.29
N GLY A 23 35.20 -22.14 -0.67
CA GLY A 23 34.09 -22.38 0.25
C GLY A 23 33.92 -23.86 0.60
N PRO A 24 33.30 -24.17 1.76
CA PRO A 24 32.68 -25.47 1.98
C PRO A 24 31.15 -25.39 2.10
N ASP A 25 30.54 -26.46 1.63
CA ASP A 25 29.12 -26.82 1.59
C ASP A 25 28.54 -27.07 3.02
N PRO A 26 27.40 -26.47 3.41
CA PRO A 26 26.82 -26.62 4.74
C PRO A 26 25.73 -27.70 4.76
N PHE A 27 26.09 -28.95 4.50
CA PHE A 27 25.28 -30.10 4.88
C PHE A 27 26.17 -31.18 5.48
N ASP A 28 26.52 -31.02 6.77
CA ASP A 28 26.83 -32.18 7.59
C ASP A 28 26.48 -31.99 9.08
N SER A 29 25.37 -32.65 9.44
CA SER A 29 25.14 -33.40 10.69
C SER A 29 24.59 -32.73 11.97
N PRO A 30 23.88 -33.52 12.82
CA PRO A 30 22.68 -33.12 13.55
C PRO A 30 22.81 -33.16 15.08
N ALA A 31 21.89 -32.51 15.80
CA ALA A 31 21.50 -32.91 17.15
C ALA A 31 20.15 -32.29 17.56
N ASP A 32 19.23 -33.14 17.99
CA ASP A 32 18.10 -32.85 18.88
C ASP A 32 18.35 -33.74 20.13
N PRO A 33 18.14 -33.25 21.37
CA PRO A 33 16.97 -33.74 22.11
C PRO A 33 16.34 -32.77 23.15
N PHE A 34 15.04 -32.99 23.35
CA PHE A 34 14.13 -32.45 24.37
C PHE A 34 14.56 -32.64 25.85
N ASP A 35 14.13 -31.71 26.72
CA ASP A 35 13.56 -32.04 28.04
C ASP A 35 12.79 -30.85 28.67
N ALA A 36 11.53 -31.05 29.07
CA ALA A 36 10.87 -30.31 30.15
C ALA A 36 9.64 -31.07 30.72
N PRO A 37 9.34 -30.97 32.04
CA PRO A 37 8.61 -32.01 32.80
C PRO A 37 7.10 -31.76 33.03
N SER A 38 6.46 -32.77 33.62
CA SER A 38 5.01 -33.05 33.78
C SER A 38 4.22 -32.19 34.80
N ALA A 39 2.88 -32.22 34.61
CA ALA A 39 1.77 -31.48 35.26
C ALA A 39 1.48 -31.74 36.77
N PRO A 40 0.46 -31.05 37.34
CA PRO A 40 -0.68 -31.79 37.91
C PRO A 40 -2.09 -31.21 37.62
N SER A 41 -3.09 -32.00 38.02
CA SER A 41 -4.50 -32.12 37.58
C SER A 41 -5.57 -31.68 38.60
N GLY A 42 -6.83 -31.40 38.13
CA GLY A 42 -8.10 -31.49 38.90
C GLY A 42 -9.19 -30.47 38.49
N SER A 43 -10.17 -30.79 37.62
CA SER A 43 -11.51 -31.41 37.82
C SER A 43 -12.72 -30.44 37.99
N ALA A 44 -13.48 -30.28 36.88
CA ALA A 44 -14.94 -30.33 36.66
C ALA A 44 -15.99 -29.64 37.58
N GLY A 45 -16.88 -28.82 36.95
CA GLY A 45 -18.30 -28.64 37.33
C GLY A 45 -19.05 -27.42 36.72
N GLY A 46 -19.78 -27.63 35.59
CA GLY A 46 -20.92 -26.89 34.93
C GLY A 46 -21.12 -25.36 35.10
N GLY A 47 -21.31 -24.50 34.07
CA GLY A 47 -22.17 -24.57 32.86
C GLY A 47 -23.45 -23.73 33.10
N ASP A 48 -23.90 -22.79 32.26
CA ASP A 48 -24.66 -23.15 31.05
C ASP A 48 -25.12 -21.89 30.23
N ARG A 49 -24.38 -21.51 29.15
CA ARG A 49 -24.87 -20.95 27.84
C ARG A 49 -23.84 -20.22 26.98
N ALA A 50 -22.71 -19.76 27.54
CA ALA A 50 -21.49 -19.53 26.73
C ALA A 50 -21.05 -20.85 26.06
N ALA A 51 -21.19 -21.95 26.80
CA ALA A 51 -21.11 -23.31 26.28
C ALA A 51 -22.09 -23.56 25.10
N GLY A 52 -23.24 -22.90 24.99
CA GLY A 52 -24.26 -23.26 23.99
C GLY A 52 -23.88 -22.97 22.53
N TYR A 53 -23.21 -21.85 22.23
CA TYR A 53 -22.80 -21.54 20.85
C TYR A 53 -21.53 -22.28 20.46
N ALA A 54 -20.52 -22.20 21.32
CA ALA A 54 -19.23 -22.83 21.12
C ALA A 54 -19.36 -24.36 21.16
N ALA A 55 -20.16 -24.92 22.08
CA ALA A 55 -20.48 -26.36 22.07
C ALA A 55 -21.42 -26.73 20.93
N ALA A 56 -22.43 -25.93 20.53
CA ALA A 56 -23.22 -26.28 19.34
C ALA A 56 -22.41 -26.19 18.04
N ALA A 57 -21.40 -25.31 17.97
CA ALA A 57 -20.45 -25.26 16.86
C ALA A 57 -19.52 -26.47 16.91
N LEU A 58 -18.96 -26.81 18.07
CA LEU A 58 -18.19 -28.03 18.31
C LEU A 58 -18.99 -29.26 17.91
N ASP A 59 -20.18 -29.47 18.47
CA ASP A 59 -21.08 -30.58 18.18
C ASP A 59 -21.40 -30.69 16.68
N ARG A 60 -21.70 -29.57 16.03
CA ARG A 60 -21.98 -29.54 14.58
C ARG A 60 -20.78 -29.99 13.75
N GLU A 61 -19.58 -29.52 14.07
CA GLU A 61 -18.36 -29.90 13.35
C GLU A 61 -17.99 -31.37 13.62
N LEU A 62 -18.19 -31.86 14.85
CA LEU A 62 -17.97 -33.26 15.21
C LEU A 62 -18.98 -34.19 14.53
N ASP A 63 -20.25 -33.80 14.45
CA ASP A 63 -21.29 -34.57 13.76
C ASP A 63 -21.05 -34.61 12.24
N ALA A 64 -20.63 -33.48 11.66
CA ALA A 64 -20.24 -33.42 10.25
C ALA A 64 -19.02 -34.32 9.95
N LEU A 65 -18.04 -34.37 10.86
CA LEU A 65 -16.88 -35.26 10.75
C LEU A 65 -17.27 -36.74 10.87
N ARG A 66 -18.12 -37.10 11.84
CA ARG A 66 -18.61 -38.48 12.04
C ARG A 66 -19.44 -38.97 10.85
N ALA A 67 -20.21 -38.07 10.23
CA ALA A 67 -21.03 -38.37 9.06
C ALA A 67 -20.26 -38.36 7.72
N ALA A 68 -18.95 -38.06 7.73
CA ALA A 68 -18.17 -37.91 6.50
C ALA A 68 -17.98 -39.27 5.76
N PRO A 69 -18.33 -39.34 4.45
CA PRO A 69 -18.12 -40.53 3.63
C PRO A 69 -16.64 -40.94 3.56
N GLU A 70 -16.41 -42.25 3.41
CA GLU A 70 -15.06 -42.82 3.22
C GLU A 70 -14.36 -42.14 2.03
N GLY A 71 -13.10 -41.75 2.22
CA GLY A 71 -12.34 -40.94 1.26
C GLY A 71 -12.39 -39.41 1.46
N THR A 72 -13.32 -38.88 2.26
CA THR A 72 -13.43 -37.41 2.54
C THR A 72 -13.14 -37.02 3.99
N ARG A 73 -12.93 -38.01 4.86
CA ARG A 73 -12.85 -37.85 6.32
C ARG A 73 -11.67 -36.99 6.79
N ASN A 74 -10.50 -37.10 6.16
CA ASN A 74 -9.33 -36.31 6.53
C ASN A 74 -9.52 -34.81 6.18
N HIS A 75 -10.18 -34.53 5.05
CA HIS A 75 -10.56 -33.17 4.67
C HIS A 75 -11.64 -32.60 5.62
N ALA A 76 -12.63 -33.41 6.02
CA ALA A 76 -13.61 -33.03 7.03
C ALA A 76 -12.96 -32.73 8.39
N LEU A 77 -11.98 -33.53 8.81
CA LEU A 77 -11.20 -33.30 10.03
C LEU A 77 -10.43 -31.99 9.96
N ASN A 78 -9.75 -31.72 8.85
CA ASN A 78 -9.00 -30.47 8.67
C ASN A 78 -9.92 -29.24 8.69
N LYS A 79 -11.08 -29.32 8.04
CA LYS A 79 -12.08 -28.25 8.03
C LYS A 79 -12.68 -27.99 9.41
N ALA A 80 -13.02 -29.05 10.15
CA ALA A 80 -13.51 -28.95 11.52
C ALA A 80 -12.44 -28.34 12.45
N ALA A 81 -11.19 -28.80 12.34
CA ALA A 81 -10.06 -28.26 13.08
C ALA A 81 -9.77 -26.78 12.72
N PHE A 82 -9.91 -26.39 11.45
CA PHE A 82 -9.79 -24.99 11.03
C PHE A 82 -10.91 -24.13 11.64
N SER A 83 -12.17 -24.53 11.48
CA SER A 83 -13.35 -23.81 11.98
C SER A 83 -13.30 -23.62 13.50
N LEU A 84 -12.97 -24.68 14.25
CA LEU A 84 -12.85 -24.62 15.71
C LEU A 84 -11.58 -23.88 16.15
N GLY A 85 -10.51 -23.91 15.36
CA GLY A 85 -9.30 -23.12 15.59
C GLY A 85 -9.54 -21.61 15.57
N GLN A 86 -10.52 -21.14 14.79
CA GLN A 86 -10.93 -19.73 14.81
C GLN A 86 -11.58 -19.34 16.13
N LEU A 87 -12.36 -20.25 16.73
CA LEU A 87 -13.04 -20.05 18.02
C LEU A 87 -12.08 -20.21 19.20
N VAL A 88 -11.10 -21.11 19.09
CA VAL A 88 -9.99 -21.23 20.06
C VAL A 88 -9.17 -19.95 20.10
N ALA A 89 -8.80 -19.39 18.93
CA ALA A 89 -8.12 -18.09 18.89
C ALA A 89 -9.00 -16.92 19.35
N GLY A 90 -10.31 -17.02 19.17
CA GLY A 90 -11.28 -16.06 19.71
C GLY A 90 -11.55 -16.19 21.21
N GLY A 91 -10.91 -17.14 21.91
CA GLY A 91 -11.11 -17.39 23.34
C GLY A 91 -12.43 -18.08 23.71
N GLU A 92 -13.22 -18.52 22.71
CA GLU A 92 -14.56 -19.11 22.88
C GLU A 92 -14.52 -20.62 23.15
N LEU A 93 -13.40 -21.29 22.85
CA LEU A 93 -13.19 -22.73 23.09
C LEU A 93 -11.80 -22.99 23.69
N ASP A 94 -11.74 -23.90 24.66
CA ASP A 94 -10.48 -24.43 25.15
C ASP A 94 -9.85 -25.40 24.14
N GLU A 95 -8.56 -25.19 23.84
CA GLU A 95 -7.83 -25.95 22.83
C GLU A 95 -7.75 -27.44 23.18
N ASN A 96 -7.49 -27.76 24.45
CA ASN A 96 -7.35 -29.16 24.87
C ASN A 96 -8.66 -29.92 24.70
N THR A 97 -9.77 -29.27 25.01
CA THR A 97 -11.13 -29.80 24.80
C THR A 97 -11.42 -30.05 23.33
N VAL A 98 -11.05 -29.12 22.44
CA VAL A 98 -11.24 -29.26 20.99
C VAL A 98 -10.37 -30.37 20.40
N VAL A 99 -9.09 -30.44 20.78
CA VAL A 99 -8.16 -31.47 20.32
C VAL A 99 -8.62 -32.86 20.74
N SER A 100 -9.04 -33.02 22.00
CA SER A 100 -9.55 -34.29 22.51
C SER A 100 -10.81 -34.72 21.74
N ALA A 101 -11.77 -33.82 21.58
CA ALA A 101 -13.05 -34.14 20.95
C ALA A 101 -12.90 -34.46 19.44
N LEU A 102 -12.05 -33.73 18.72
CA LEU A 102 -11.74 -34.01 17.31
C LEU A 102 -11.01 -35.34 17.14
N THR A 103 -10.11 -35.68 18.06
CA THR A 103 -9.37 -36.96 18.04
C THR A 103 -10.33 -38.13 18.19
N ASP A 104 -11.26 -38.06 19.13
CA ASP A 104 -12.26 -39.11 19.35
C ASP A 104 -13.24 -39.24 18.18
N ALA A 105 -13.70 -38.12 17.62
CA ALA A 105 -14.57 -38.12 16.45
C ALA A 105 -13.86 -38.66 15.18
N ALA A 106 -12.58 -38.34 15.00
CA ALA A 106 -11.78 -38.83 13.88
C ALA A 106 -11.52 -40.33 13.97
N ARG A 107 -11.23 -40.86 15.17
CA ARG A 107 -11.14 -42.31 15.42
C ARG A 107 -12.45 -43.03 15.15
N ALA A 108 -13.56 -42.47 15.61
CA ALA A 108 -14.89 -43.02 15.35
C ALA A 108 -15.24 -43.02 13.85
N ALA A 109 -14.74 -42.05 13.10
CA ALA A 109 -14.84 -42.00 11.65
C ALA A 109 -13.86 -42.97 10.93
N GLY A 110 -12.95 -43.64 11.65
CA GLY A 110 -12.01 -44.63 11.09
C GLY A 110 -10.77 -44.03 10.42
N LEU A 111 -10.31 -42.86 10.87
CA LEU A 111 -9.02 -42.29 10.46
C LEU A 111 -7.84 -42.93 11.21
N ASP A 112 -6.66 -42.97 10.60
CA ASP A 112 -5.46 -43.55 11.20
C ASP A 112 -4.87 -42.62 12.28
N ASP A 113 -4.55 -43.19 13.44
CA ASP A 113 -4.06 -42.47 14.62
C ASP A 113 -2.78 -41.65 14.36
N LYS A 114 -1.94 -42.04 13.39
CA LYS A 114 -0.70 -41.32 13.07
C LYS A 114 -0.96 -40.04 12.25
N GLU A 115 -2.10 -39.93 11.58
CA GLU A 115 -2.45 -38.79 10.72
C GLU A 115 -3.36 -37.77 11.43
N ILE A 116 -4.18 -38.21 12.38
CA ILE A 116 -5.16 -37.38 13.11
C ILE A 116 -4.49 -36.17 13.76
N GLY A 117 -3.42 -36.38 14.55
CA GLY A 117 -2.75 -35.29 15.27
C GLY A 117 -2.14 -34.23 14.34
N LYS A 118 -1.55 -34.64 13.22
CA LYS A 118 -0.98 -33.71 12.23
C LYS A 118 -2.06 -32.88 11.55
N THR A 119 -3.19 -33.49 11.19
CA THR A 119 -4.31 -32.79 10.55
C THR A 119 -5.00 -31.81 11.50
N ILE A 120 -5.20 -32.19 12.76
CA ILE A 120 -5.76 -31.31 13.80
C ILE A 120 -4.84 -30.13 14.04
N ASN A 121 -3.54 -30.35 14.24
CA ASN A 121 -2.57 -29.28 14.48
C ASN A 121 -2.47 -28.32 13.28
N SER A 122 -2.45 -28.83 12.06
CA SER A 122 -2.44 -28.02 10.84
C SER A 122 -3.72 -27.19 10.67
N GLY A 123 -4.89 -27.80 10.91
CA GLY A 123 -6.17 -27.12 10.85
C GLY A 123 -6.30 -26.03 11.92
N LEU A 124 -6.01 -26.37 13.19
CA LEU A 124 -6.06 -25.42 14.31
C LEU A 124 -5.09 -24.26 14.10
N SER A 125 -3.85 -24.52 13.69
CA SER A 125 -2.85 -23.47 13.44
C SER A 125 -3.34 -22.47 12.38
N LYS A 126 -3.91 -22.97 11.27
CA LYS A 126 -4.48 -22.11 10.22
C LYS A 126 -5.75 -21.39 10.66
N GLY A 127 -6.58 -22.04 11.47
CA GLY A 127 -7.80 -21.46 12.05
C GLY A 127 -7.48 -20.30 12.99
N ARG A 128 -6.43 -20.44 13.80
CA ARG A 128 -6.00 -19.38 14.73
C ARG A 128 -5.56 -18.09 14.05
N LEU A 129 -5.06 -18.18 12.82
CA LEU A 129 -4.71 -17.02 12.00
C LEU A 129 -5.94 -16.22 11.53
N ASN A 130 -7.15 -16.73 11.74
CA ASN A 130 -8.40 -16.08 11.38
C ASN A 130 -9.39 -16.16 12.55
N PRO A 131 -9.13 -15.46 13.68
CA PRO A 131 -9.96 -15.56 14.88
C PRO A 131 -11.42 -15.19 14.58
N ARG A 132 -12.35 -15.98 15.11
CA ARG A 132 -13.79 -15.73 14.98
C ARG A 132 -14.34 -15.32 16.34
N THR A 133 -14.65 -14.04 16.49
CA THR A 133 -15.31 -13.48 17.66
C THR A 133 -16.84 -13.66 17.60
N ALA A 134 -17.48 -13.47 18.75
CA ALA A 134 -18.93 -13.41 18.87
C ALA A 134 -19.54 -12.42 17.83
N PRO A 135 -20.64 -12.76 17.15
CA PRO A 135 -21.29 -11.85 16.20
C PRO A 135 -21.59 -10.49 16.84
N ARG A 136 -21.48 -9.38 16.09
CA ARG A 136 -21.79 -7.98 16.52
C ARG A 136 -23.00 -7.90 17.46
N GLU A 137 -24.09 -8.57 17.11
CA GLU A 137 -25.33 -8.57 17.91
C GLU A 137 -25.13 -9.18 19.30
N ARG A 138 -24.32 -10.23 19.44
CA ARG A 138 -24.01 -10.85 20.74
C ARG A 138 -23.23 -9.90 21.64
N ILE A 139 -22.21 -9.22 21.11
CA ILE A 139 -21.48 -8.18 21.87
C ILE A 139 -22.44 -7.10 22.35
N LEU A 140 -23.39 -6.67 21.52
CA LEU A 140 -24.36 -5.63 21.88
C LEU A 140 -25.45 -6.08 22.86
N HIS A 141 -25.72 -7.39 22.94
CA HIS A 141 -26.79 -7.96 23.78
C HIS A 141 -26.30 -8.61 25.09
N GLY A 142 -25.00 -8.89 25.21
CA GLY A 142 -24.38 -9.54 26.36
C GLY A 142 -23.64 -10.80 25.93
N VAL A 143 -22.31 -10.78 26.03
CA VAL A 143 -21.45 -11.96 25.79
C VAL A 143 -21.57 -12.97 26.92
N TYR A 144 -21.59 -12.47 28.17
CA TYR A 144 -21.66 -13.25 29.40
C TYR A 144 -23.01 -13.13 30.09
N GLU A 145 -23.41 -14.16 30.84
CA GLU A 145 -24.71 -14.16 31.52
C GLU A 145 -24.72 -13.32 32.80
N ASN A 146 -23.56 -13.18 33.43
CA ASN A 146 -23.39 -12.46 34.69
C ASN A 146 -22.00 -11.83 34.82
N HIS A 147 -21.84 -10.99 35.85
CA HIS A 147 -20.60 -10.27 36.12
C HIS A 147 -19.44 -11.20 36.53
N GLU A 148 -19.72 -12.34 37.15
CA GLU A 148 -18.69 -13.28 37.60
C GLU A 148 -18.00 -13.94 36.40
N GLN A 149 -18.78 -14.36 35.40
CA GLN A 149 -18.25 -14.89 34.14
C GLN A 149 -17.45 -13.84 33.37
N ALA A 150 -17.95 -12.61 33.31
CA ALA A 150 -17.26 -11.49 32.67
C ALA A 150 -15.95 -11.10 33.38
N ALA A 151 -15.89 -11.22 34.71
CA ALA A 151 -14.67 -10.94 35.48
C ALA A 151 -13.62 -12.04 35.30
N ALA A 152 -14.05 -13.30 35.10
CA ALA A 152 -13.16 -14.43 34.88
C ALA A 152 -12.60 -14.51 33.45
N SER A 153 -13.12 -13.72 32.51
CA SER A 153 -12.75 -13.77 31.10
C SER A 153 -11.68 -12.76 30.68
N TRP A 154 -11.19 -11.93 31.60
CA TRP A 154 -10.25 -10.88 31.23
C TRP A 154 -8.90 -11.44 30.77
N THR A 155 -8.48 -10.99 29.61
CA THR A 155 -7.13 -11.13 29.07
C THR A 155 -6.49 -9.75 28.94
N GLU A 156 -5.18 -9.70 28.73
CA GLU A 156 -4.48 -8.45 28.44
C GLU A 156 -5.10 -7.79 27.19
N PRO A 157 -5.62 -6.54 27.27
CA PRO A 157 -6.26 -5.89 26.13
C PRO A 157 -5.26 -5.57 25.02
N GLU A 158 -5.70 -5.74 23.77
CA GLU A 158 -4.92 -5.30 22.60
C GLU A 158 -5.02 -3.78 22.44
N PRO A 159 -3.91 -3.03 22.29
CA PRO A 159 -3.96 -1.60 22.04
C PRO A 159 -4.96 -1.17 20.94
N LEU A 160 -5.68 -0.07 21.16
CA LEU A 160 -6.68 0.46 20.19
C LEU A 160 -5.99 1.22 19.06
N GLY A 161 -5.33 0.47 18.21
CA GLY A 161 -4.39 1.00 17.24
C GLY A 161 -3.05 0.34 17.44
N ASP A 162 -2.27 0.30 16.38
CA ASP A 162 -0.88 -0.11 16.48
C ASP A 162 -0.18 0.92 17.39
N ASP A 163 0.03 0.57 18.67
CA ASP A 163 0.97 1.23 19.59
C ASP A 163 2.42 0.97 19.15
N GLY A 164 2.65 0.44 17.95
CA GLY A 164 3.91 0.65 17.28
C GLY A 164 4.20 2.14 17.26
N ASP A 165 5.33 2.54 17.85
CA ASP A 165 5.85 3.89 17.69
C ASP A 165 5.68 4.27 16.22
N PRO A 166 5.06 5.43 15.92
CA PRO A 166 4.86 5.84 14.55
C PRO A 166 6.20 5.73 13.82
N PRO A 167 6.22 5.21 12.59
CA PRO A 167 7.49 4.95 11.91
C PRO A 167 8.36 6.21 11.98
N GLY A 168 9.63 6.00 12.35
CA GLY A 168 10.55 7.10 12.64
C GLY A 168 10.60 8.15 11.52
N PRO A 169 11.05 9.38 11.82
CA PRO A 169 10.99 10.48 10.87
C PRO A 169 11.76 10.16 9.59
N PHE A 170 11.29 10.70 8.45
CA PHE A 170 11.99 10.62 7.18
C PHE A 170 13.47 11.05 7.31
N PRO A 171 14.43 10.29 6.74
CA PRO A 171 15.86 10.58 6.86
C PRO A 171 16.28 11.75 5.97
N VAL A 172 15.84 12.96 6.31
CA VAL A 172 15.97 14.17 5.49
C VAL A 172 17.42 14.53 5.12
N GLU A 173 18.38 14.13 5.95
CA GLU A 173 19.81 14.42 5.75
C GLU A 173 20.42 13.74 4.53
N VAL A 174 19.80 12.66 4.03
CA VAL A 174 20.29 11.91 2.87
C VAL A 174 19.89 12.55 1.54
N LEU A 175 18.99 13.54 1.58
CA LEU A 175 18.58 14.25 0.39
C LEU A 175 19.69 15.20 -0.08
N PRO A 176 19.92 15.33 -1.40
CA PRO A 176 20.83 16.32 -1.96
C PRO A 176 20.46 17.74 -1.51
N GLY A 177 21.47 18.61 -1.36
CA GLY A 177 21.34 19.95 -0.77
C GLY A 177 20.09 20.73 -1.20
N PRO A 178 19.87 21.00 -2.51
CA PRO A 178 18.71 21.75 -2.95
C PRO A 178 17.36 21.10 -2.63
N VAL A 179 17.29 19.76 -2.64
CA VAL A 179 16.08 19.00 -2.28
C VAL A 179 15.84 19.08 -0.78
N ARG A 180 16.90 18.85 0.01
CA ARG A 180 16.85 18.92 1.48
C ARG A 180 16.39 20.30 1.96
N GLU A 181 17.00 21.36 1.42
CA GLU A 181 16.63 22.74 1.73
C GLU A 181 15.15 23.00 1.41
N PHE A 182 14.68 22.57 0.23
CA PHE A 182 13.29 22.74 -0.17
C PHE A 182 12.32 21.97 0.72
N VAL A 183 12.58 20.69 0.97
CA VAL A 183 11.74 19.80 1.78
C VAL A 183 11.63 20.32 3.21
N THR A 184 12.75 20.68 3.84
CA THR A 184 12.77 21.21 5.22
C THR A 184 12.08 22.57 5.31
N ALA A 185 12.35 23.48 4.36
CA ALA A 185 11.70 24.78 4.34
C ALA A 185 10.18 24.67 4.08
N LEU A 186 9.76 23.75 3.22
CA LEU A 186 8.34 23.51 2.94
C LEU A 186 7.62 22.93 4.15
N ALA A 187 8.23 21.94 4.81
CA ALA A 187 7.70 21.34 6.04
C ALA A 187 7.53 22.40 7.14
N ALA A 188 8.55 23.23 7.36
CA ALA A 188 8.51 24.31 8.34
C ALA A 188 7.46 25.37 7.98
N ASN A 189 7.39 25.80 6.71
CA ASN A 189 6.43 26.80 6.26
C ASN A 189 4.97 26.32 6.36
N THR A 190 4.73 25.08 5.94
CA THR A 190 3.38 24.50 5.96
C THR A 190 3.03 23.85 7.29
N GLN A 191 3.96 23.76 8.25
CA GLN A 191 3.76 23.08 9.53
C GLN A 191 3.22 21.66 9.32
N THR A 192 3.89 20.90 8.46
CA THR A 192 3.59 19.49 8.15
C THR A 192 4.78 18.61 8.48
N PRO A 193 4.59 17.29 8.67
CA PRO A 193 5.70 16.35 8.78
C PRO A 193 6.61 16.45 7.55
N VAL A 194 7.93 16.38 7.75
CA VAL A 194 8.92 16.52 6.68
C VAL A 194 8.82 15.42 5.63
N ASP A 195 8.28 14.27 6.05
CA ASP A 195 7.98 13.10 5.25
C ASP A 195 7.09 13.44 4.05
N MET A 196 6.07 14.30 4.25
CA MET A 196 5.11 14.62 3.21
C MET A 196 5.75 15.46 2.07
N PRO A 197 6.43 16.59 2.34
CA PRO A 197 7.22 17.28 1.33
C PRO A 197 8.27 16.39 0.68
N ALA A 198 8.94 15.51 1.43
CA ALA A 198 9.95 14.60 0.87
C ALA A 198 9.36 13.62 -0.16
N MET A 199 8.26 12.95 0.19
CA MET A 199 7.54 12.03 -0.70
C MET A 199 7.05 12.73 -1.97
N THR A 200 6.50 13.94 -1.81
CA THR A 200 5.99 14.72 -2.95
C THR A 200 7.15 15.24 -3.83
N ALA A 201 8.28 15.62 -3.23
CA ALA A 201 9.48 16.04 -3.97
C ALA A 201 10.09 14.87 -4.77
N LEU A 202 10.14 13.66 -4.21
CA LEU A 202 10.56 12.45 -4.94
C LEU A 202 9.63 12.15 -6.12
N SER A 203 8.30 12.29 -5.95
CA SER A 203 7.35 12.19 -7.06
C SER A 203 7.62 13.26 -8.13
N ALA A 204 7.83 14.53 -7.74
CA ALA A 204 8.11 15.59 -8.70
C ALA A 204 9.44 15.42 -9.44
N LEU A 205 10.50 14.94 -8.77
CA LEU A 205 11.76 14.54 -9.41
C LEU A 205 11.52 13.42 -10.42
N SER A 206 10.71 12.43 -10.05
CA SER A 206 10.37 11.33 -10.94
C SER A 206 9.60 11.80 -12.17
N VAL A 207 8.68 12.78 -12.05
CA VAL A 207 7.98 13.36 -13.23
C VAL A 207 8.97 13.99 -14.22
N VAL A 208 10.06 14.61 -13.77
CA VAL A 208 11.03 15.18 -14.71
C VAL A 208 12.12 14.21 -15.11
N ALA A 209 12.32 13.09 -14.40
CA ALA A 209 13.38 12.11 -14.68
C ALA A 209 12.89 10.88 -15.48
N ALA A 210 11.62 10.51 -15.31
CA ALA A 210 11.05 9.34 -15.94
C ALA A 210 11.09 9.46 -17.48
N ASN A 211 11.40 8.33 -18.11
CA ASN A 211 11.72 8.19 -19.53
C ASN A 211 12.87 9.06 -20.07
N ARG A 212 13.68 9.70 -19.20
CA ARG A 212 14.92 10.39 -19.58
C ARG A 212 16.17 9.69 -19.09
N ALA A 213 16.07 8.96 -17.99
CA ALA A 213 17.12 8.11 -17.47
C ALA A 213 16.52 6.86 -16.80
N TRP A 214 17.35 5.83 -16.75
CA TRP A 214 17.11 4.53 -16.11
C TRP A 214 18.32 4.21 -15.24
N ILE A 215 18.24 3.21 -14.37
CA ILE A 215 19.37 2.83 -13.51
C ILE A 215 19.61 1.32 -13.56
N SER A 216 20.87 0.91 -13.63
CA SER A 216 21.23 -0.50 -13.59
C SER A 216 21.50 -1.00 -12.17
N GLY A 217 20.94 -2.16 -11.82
CA GLY A 217 21.28 -2.93 -10.62
C GLY A 217 22.40 -3.96 -10.82
N GLY A 218 23.06 -3.92 -12.00
CA GLY A 218 24.04 -4.89 -12.46
C GLY A 218 23.42 -6.13 -13.11
N SER A 219 24.24 -6.93 -13.80
CA SER A 219 23.84 -8.21 -14.43
C SER A 219 22.65 -8.10 -15.39
N GLY A 220 22.54 -6.99 -16.12
CA GLY A 220 21.46 -6.74 -17.08
C GLY A 220 20.14 -6.27 -16.47
N TRP A 221 20.04 -6.17 -15.14
CA TRP A 221 18.87 -5.59 -14.49
C TRP A 221 18.88 -4.07 -14.61
N VAL A 222 17.78 -3.51 -15.09
CA VAL A 222 17.56 -2.08 -15.26
C VAL A 222 16.18 -1.71 -14.70
N GLU A 223 16.10 -0.56 -14.04
CA GLU A 223 14.88 0.01 -13.47
C GLU A 223 14.61 1.41 -14.06
N PRO A 224 13.36 1.75 -14.42
CA PRO A 224 12.99 3.10 -14.81
C PRO A 224 12.93 4.01 -13.57
N LEU A 225 13.21 5.30 -13.72
CA LEU A 225 13.13 6.27 -12.61
C LEU A 225 11.69 6.70 -12.30
N VAL A 226 10.77 5.73 -12.22
CA VAL A 226 9.35 5.90 -11.88
C VAL A 226 9.13 5.67 -10.38
N PHE A 227 8.65 6.70 -9.69
CA PHE A 227 8.35 6.67 -8.26
C PHE A 227 6.85 6.79 -8.01
N TRP A 228 6.31 5.81 -7.28
CA TRP A 228 4.93 5.87 -6.78
C TRP A 228 4.99 6.13 -5.28
N GLY A 229 4.58 7.31 -4.87
CA GLY A 229 4.49 7.73 -3.48
C GLY A 229 3.05 7.86 -3.04
N ILE A 230 2.72 7.36 -1.85
CA ILE A 230 1.43 7.60 -1.21
C ILE A 230 1.66 8.04 0.24
N THR A 231 1.14 9.22 0.57
CA THR A 231 1.16 9.78 1.93
C THR A 231 -0.26 9.82 2.46
N ALA A 232 -0.53 9.24 3.63
CA ALA A 232 -1.83 9.30 4.27
C ALA A 232 -1.80 10.22 5.50
N LEU A 233 -2.59 11.29 5.46
CA LEU A 233 -2.71 12.28 6.52
C LEU A 233 -4.18 12.73 6.65
N PRO A 234 -4.68 13.02 7.86
CA PRO A 234 -6.07 13.37 8.10
C PRO A 234 -6.47 14.68 7.41
N PRO A 235 -7.77 15.03 7.36
CA PRO A 235 -8.20 16.35 6.88
C PRO A 235 -7.51 17.51 7.62
N ALA A 236 -7.45 18.69 7.01
CA ALA A 236 -6.79 19.88 7.56
C ALA A 236 -5.27 19.76 7.86
N SER A 237 -4.62 18.70 7.36
CA SER A 237 -3.17 18.49 7.41
C SER A 237 -2.35 19.33 6.43
N ARG A 238 -2.99 20.28 5.72
CA ARG A 238 -2.37 21.15 4.68
C ARG A 238 -1.77 20.38 3.49
N LYS A 239 -2.27 19.17 3.20
CA LYS A 239 -1.84 18.34 2.05
C LYS A 239 -1.80 19.10 0.73
N SER A 240 -2.89 19.78 0.39
CA SER A 240 -3.01 20.53 -0.86
C SER A 240 -1.98 21.65 -0.98
N ALA A 241 -1.57 22.27 0.14
CA ALA A 241 -0.55 23.32 0.14
C ALA A 241 0.84 22.75 -0.19
N VAL A 242 1.20 21.63 0.44
CA VAL A 242 2.46 20.92 0.17
C VAL A 242 2.51 20.40 -1.26
N VAL A 243 1.45 19.71 -1.70
CA VAL A 243 1.33 19.19 -3.07
C VAL A 243 1.43 20.30 -4.11
N SER A 244 0.68 21.39 -3.93
CA SER A 244 0.72 22.54 -4.84
C SER A 244 2.11 23.19 -4.88
N ALA A 245 2.76 23.38 -3.74
CA ALA A 245 4.09 23.99 -3.67
C ALA A 245 5.16 23.14 -4.36
N ALA A 246 5.15 21.82 -4.14
CA ALA A 246 6.09 20.89 -4.75
C ALA A 246 5.89 20.73 -6.27
N ALA A 247 4.63 20.68 -6.73
CA ALA A 247 4.29 20.52 -8.14
C ALA A 247 4.33 21.83 -8.95
N ARG A 248 4.30 23.01 -8.31
CA ARG A 248 4.27 24.32 -8.99
C ARG A 248 5.32 24.47 -10.10
N PRO A 249 6.59 24.07 -9.93
CA PRO A 249 7.57 24.18 -11.00
C PRO A 249 7.25 23.31 -12.21
N LEU A 250 6.60 22.15 -12.04
CA LEU A 250 6.23 21.25 -13.14
C LEU A 250 5.24 21.92 -14.09
N TYR A 251 4.25 22.65 -13.56
CA TYR A 251 3.32 23.42 -14.38
C TYR A 251 4.01 24.55 -15.15
N ALA A 252 5.02 25.19 -14.54
CA ALA A 252 5.80 26.22 -15.22
C ALA A 252 6.66 25.61 -16.35
N ILE A 253 7.33 24.49 -16.09
CA ILE A 253 8.13 23.75 -17.09
C ILE A 253 7.23 23.28 -18.24
N GLU A 254 6.04 22.74 -17.95
CA GLU A 254 5.07 22.33 -18.98
C GLU A 254 4.64 23.53 -19.83
N ARG A 255 4.27 24.65 -19.19
CA ARG A 255 3.88 25.87 -19.91
C ARG A 255 5.00 26.36 -20.83
N ASP A 256 6.23 26.47 -20.33
CA ASP A 256 7.37 26.92 -21.12
C ASP A 256 7.69 25.95 -22.27
N ALA A 257 7.46 24.64 -22.08
CA ALA A 257 7.58 23.65 -23.16
C ALA A 257 6.46 23.79 -24.21
N ARG A 258 5.23 24.09 -23.78
CA ARG A 258 4.08 24.33 -24.68
C ARG A 258 4.22 25.62 -25.46
N ASP A 259 4.74 26.67 -24.85
CA ASP A 259 4.96 27.96 -25.52
C ASP A 259 6.02 27.80 -26.62
N ARG A 260 7.14 27.11 -26.33
CA ARG A 260 8.15 26.76 -27.35
C ARG A 260 7.57 25.89 -28.46
N TYR A 261 6.81 24.86 -28.11
CA TYR A 261 6.12 24.02 -29.10
C TYR A 261 5.21 24.85 -30.01
N ALA A 262 4.42 25.77 -29.46
CA ALA A 262 3.51 26.61 -30.24
C ALA A 262 4.27 27.58 -31.15
N GLU A 263 5.43 28.07 -30.72
CA GLU A 263 6.32 28.90 -31.53
C GLU A 263 6.96 28.09 -32.67
N ASP A 264 7.52 26.91 -32.37
CA ASP A 264 8.17 26.02 -33.35
C ASP A 264 7.19 25.49 -34.41
N ASN A 265 5.92 25.31 -34.04
CA ASN A 265 4.87 24.78 -34.94
C ASN A 265 3.97 25.87 -35.54
N LYS A 266 4.29 27.15 -35.32
CA LYS A 266 3.48 28.28 -35.79
C LYS A 266 3.31 28.24 -37.32
N GLY A 267 2.07 28.18 -37.77
CA GLY A 267 1.72 28.11 -39.20
C GLY A 267 1.95 26.74 -39.85
N THR A 268 2.62 25.79 -39.20
CA THR A 268 2.68 24.38 -39.64
C THR A 268 1.35 23.69 -39.39
N GLU A 269 0.71 23.95 -38.25
CA GLU A 269 -0.65 23.48 -37.93
C GLU A 269 -1.69 23.91 -38.98
N GLU A 270 -1.66 25.18 -39.39
CA GLU A 270 -2.56 25.72 -40.40
C GLU A 270 -2.34 25.07 -41.77
N ARG A 271 -1.07 24.93 -42.18
CA ARG A 271 -0.70 24.23 -43.42
C ARG A 271 -1.15 22.77 -43.41
N LEU A 272 -0.95 22.06 -42.30
CA LEU A 272 -1.39 20.68 -42.12
C LEU A 272 -2.92 20.57 -42.23
N ALA A 273 -3.66 21.47 -41.57
CA ALA A 273 -5.11 21.50 -41.65
C ALA A 273 -5.64 21.75 -43.08
N VAL A 274 -4.95 22.62 -43.85
CA VAL A 274 -5.26 22.86 -45.27
C VAL A 274 -4.96 21.61 -46.10
N ALA A 275 -3.80 20.98 -45.92
CA ALA A 275 -3.40 19.78 -46.64
C ALA A 275 -4.36 18.60 -46.37
N LEU A 276 -4.78 18.39 -45.11
CA LEU A 276 -5.77 17.36 -44.75
C LEU A 276 -7.12 17.61 -45.44
N LYS A 277 -7.63 18.85 -45.44
CA LYS A 277 -8.87 19.19 -46.17
C LYS A 277 -8.73 18.98 -47.68
N ARG A 278 -7.55 19.27 -48.25
CA ARG A 278 -7.25 19.03 -49.67
C ARG A 278 -7.28 17.53 -49.98
N LYS A 279 -6.68 16.70 -49.13
CA LYS A 279 -6.71 15.24 -49.22
C LYS A 279 -8.15 14.71 -49.18
N ASP A 280 -8.98 15.13 -48.23
CA ASP A 280 -10.38 14.69 -48.15
C ASP A 280 -11.22 15.08 -49.38
N ALA A 281 -10.99 16.28 -49.91
CA ALA A 281 -11.65 16.74 -51.13
C ALA A 281 -11.22 15.92 -52.35
N LEU A 282 -9.93 15.57 -52.46
CA LEU A 282 -9.40 14.72 -53.53
C LEU A 282 -9.91 13.28 -53.43
N ILE A 283 -9.95 12.69 -52.22
CA ILE A 283 -10.55 11.37 -51.99
C ILE A 283 -12.02 11.35 -52.47
N SER A 284 -12.77 12.39 -52.12
CA SER A 284 -14.18 12.53 -52.52
C SER A 284 -14.38 12.67 -54.02
N LYS A 285 -13.42 13.29 -54.74
CA LYS A 285 -13.42 13.39 -56.20
C LYS A 285 -13.02 12.06 -56.85
N ALA A 286 -11.94 11.43 -56.37
CA ALA A 286 -11.44 10.16 -56.88
C ALA A 286 -12.48 9.05 -56.78
N ALA A 287 -13.24 9.01 -55.68
CA ALA A 287 -14.34 8.06 -55.49
C ALA A 287 -15.49 8.20 -56.50
N LYS A 288 -15.63 9.36 -57.17
CA LYS A 288 -16.69 9.66 -58.14
C LYS A 288 -16.20 9.62 -59.60
N ALA A 289 -14.91 9.44 -59.84
CA ALA A 289 -14.33 9.50 -61.18
C ALA A 289 -14.56 8.19 -61.97
N GLU A 290 -15.25 8.31 -63.10
CA GLU A 290 -15.58 7.17 -63.97
C GLU A 290 -14.45 6.83 -64.96
N ALA A 291 -13.75 7.84 -65.44
CA ALA A 291 -12.68 7.69 -66.44
C ALA A 291 -11.35 7.28 -65.79
N LYS A 292 -10.65 6.31 -66.41
CA LYS A 292 -9.36 5.81 -65.91
C LYS A 292 -8.31 6.92 -65.78
N HIS A 293 -8.15 7.74 -66.81
CA HIS A 293 -7.17 8.83 -66.82
C HIS A 293 -7.46 9.90 -65.74
N GLU A 294 -8.72 10.13 -65.40
CA GLU A 294 -9.11 11.06 -64.32
C GLU A 294 -8.75 10.48 -62.95
N ARG A 295 -8.99 9.18 -62.73
CA ARG A 295 -8.58 8.48 -61.52
C ARG A 295 -7.06 8.49 -61.34
N ASP A 296 -6.31 8.20 -62.40
CA ASP A 296 -4.84 8.16 -62.34
C ASP A 296 -4.25 9.53 -61.98
N ASN A 297 -4.81 10.63 -62.52
CA ASN A 297 -4.41 12.00 -62.16
C ASN A 297 -4.73 12.35 -60.70
N LEU A 298 -5.96 12.04 -60.24
CA LEU A 298 -6.38 12.32 -58.87
C LEU A 298 -5.56 11.51 -57.84
N GLN A 299 -5.12 10.30 -58.20
CA GLN A 299 -4.23 9.51 -57.37
C GLN A 299 -2.83 10.15 -57.27
N ALA A 300 -2.28 10.65 -58.37
CA ALA A 300 -0.99 11.37 -58.33
C ALA A 300 -1.07 12.63 -57.45
N GLU A 301 -2.15 13.42 -57.56
CA GLU A 301 -2.38 14.56 -56.65
C GLU A 301 -2.51 14.11 -55.19
N LEU A 302 -3.21 13.00 -54.91
CA LEU A 302 -3.32 12.44 -53.56
C LEU A 302 -1.96 12.03 -52.98
N ASP A 303 -1.09 11.44 -53.79
CA ASP A 303 0.25 11.04 -53.39
C ASP A 303 1.12 12.27 -53.09
N GLU A 304 0.99 13.35 -53.87
CA GLU A 304 1.64 14.63 -53.58
C GLU A 304 1.15 15.27 -52.28
N VAL A 305 -0.17 15.29 -52.03
CA VAL A 305 -0.71 15.81 -50.76
C VAL A 305 -0.30 14.93 -49.58
N ALA A 306 -0.23 13.61 -49.77
CA ALA A 306 0.23 12.70 -48.74
C ALA A 306 1.69 12.96 -48.37
N ALA A 307 2.56 13.16 -49.37
CA ALA A 307 3.95 13.54 -49.14
C ALA A 307 4.07 14.90 -48.42
N GLU A 308 3.26 15.90 -48.79
CA GLU A 308 3.21 17.19 -48.08
C GLU A 308 2.79 17.00 -46.61
N ILE A 309 1.76 16.17 -46.36
CA ILE A 309 1.30 15.88 -44.99
C ILE A 309 2.40 15.19 -44.17
N ASP A 310 3.11 14.23 -44.76
CA ASP A 310 4.20 13.50 -44.09
C ASP A 310 5.37 14.44 -43.75
N GLU A 311 5.64 15.46 -44.56
CA GLU A 311 6.63 16.51 -44.25
C GLU A 311 6.14 17.47 -43.16
N LEU A 312 4.84 17.75 -43.10
CA LEU A 312 4.20 18.60 -42.08
C LEU A 312 4.02 17.85 -40.76
N THR A 313 5.15 17.49 -40.15
CA THR A 313 5.20 16.85 -38.82
C THR A 313 4.84 17.83 -37.71
N VAL A 314 3.56 17.89 -37.37
CA VAL A 314 3.09 18.55 -36.15
C VAL A 314 2.94 17.48 -35.08
N GLY A 315 3.86 17.46 -34.11
CA GLY A 315 3.75 16.59 -32.92
C GLY A 315 2.54 16.97 -32.06
N THR A 316 2.39 16.39 -30.87
CA THR A 316 1.37 16.89 -29.93
C THR A 316 1.98 17.85 -28.91
N PRO A 317 1.22 18.83 -28.39
CA PRO A 317 1.72 19.72 -27.36
C PRO A 317 2.17 18.91 -26.14
N PRO A 318 3.38 19.19 -25.59
CA PRO A 318 3.91 18.44 -24.46
C PRO A 318 3.02 18.61 -23.22
N ARG A 319 2.87 17.52 -22.46
CA ARG A 319 2.05 17.47 -21.26
C ARG A 319 2.72 16.62 -20.18
N LEU A 320 3.24 17.25 -19.14
CA LEU A 320 3.89 16.56 -18.02
C LEU A 320 2.89 16.03 -17.00
N LEU A 321 1.79 16.75 -16.76
CA LEU A 321 0.84 16.42 -15.70
C LEU A 321 -0.57 16.11 -16.22
N VAL A 322 -1.16 15.06 -15.63
CA VAL A 322 -2.58 14.69 -15.76
C VAL A 322 -3.18 14.54 -14.35
N ASP A 323 -4.50 14.60 -14.22
CA ASP A 323 -5.19 14.50 -12.92
C ASP A 323 -6.33 13.48 -13.03
N ASP A 324 -7.57 13.93 -13.28
CA ASP A 324 -8.70 13.02 -13.55
C ASP A 324 -8.66 12.51 -14.99
N ILE A 325 -8.22 11.26 -15.17
CA ILE A 325 -8.03 10.63 -16.49
C ILE A 325 -8.51 9.19 -16.48
N THR A 326 -9.23 8.79 -17.53
CA THR A 326 -9.65 7.39 -17.72
C THR A 326 -8.48 6.55 -18.27
N PRO A 327 -8.50 5.20 -18.13
CA PRO A 327 -7.44 4.35 -18.68
C PRO A 327 -7.21 4.53 -20.18
N GLU A 328 -8.27 4.72 -20.97
CA GLU A 328 -8.16 4.99 -22.41
C GLU A 328 -7.49 6.32 -22.70
N ALA A 329 -7.90 7.39 -22.00
CA ALA A 329 -7.31 8.71 -22.17
C ALA A 329 -5.86 8.73 -21.69
N LEU A 330 -5.51 7.95 -20.66
CA LEU A 330 -4.14 7.77 -20.18
C LEU A 330 -3.25 7.13 -21.25
N GLY A 331 -3.75 6.09 -21.94
CA GLY A 331 -3.03 5.46 -23.06
C GLY A 331 -2.71 6.45 -24.19
N ILE A 332 -3.71 7.26 -24.58
CA ILE A 332 -3.53 8.30 -25.60
C ILE A 332 -2.54 9.37 -25.13
N ALA A 333 -2.67 9.84 -23.88
CA ALA A 333 -1.79 10.85 -23.31
C ALA A 333 -0.32 10.38 -23.27
N LEU A 334 -0.08 9.12 -22.89
CA LEU A 334 1.25 8.52 -22.90
C LEU A 334 1.80 8.43 -24.32
N GLN A 335 1.05 7.89 -25.28
CA GLN A 335 1.51 7.79 -26.67
C GLN A 335 1.89 9.16 -27.26
N ASN A 336 1.11 10.18 -26.93
CA ASN A 336 1.33 11.55 -27.39
C ASN A 336 2.51 12.25 -26.68
N ASN A 337 2.80 11.88 -25.43
CA ASN A 337 3.85 12.51 -24.63
C ASN A 337 5.08 11.59 -24.45
N ALA A 338 5.49 10.92 -25.53
CA ALA A 338 6.66 10.05 -25.56
C ALA A 338 6.69 9.05 -24.39
N GLY A 339 5.55 8.42 -24.11
CA GLY A 339 5.40 7.40 -23.08
C GLY A 339 5.42 7.90 -21.63
N HIS A 340 5.36 9.19 -21.34
CA HIS A 340 5.60 9.69 -19.99
C HIS A 340 4.52 10.66 -19.48
N VAL A 341 3.97 10.47 -18.28
CA VAL A 341 3.10 11.45 -17.59
C VAL A 341 3.20 11.32 -16.06
N GLY A 342 2.89 12.40 -15.34
CA GLY A 342 2.79 12.42 -13.88
C GLY A 342 1.39 12.74 -13.37
N ILE A 343 1.03 12.16 -12.24
CA ILE A 343 -0.16 12.50 -11.46
C ILE A 343 0.30 12.84 -10.04
N ILE A 344 0.25 14.12 -9.68
CA ILE A 344 0.57 14.59 -8.33
C ILE A 344 -0.68 15.23 -7.75
N SER A 345 -1.32 14.57 -6.79
CA SER A 345 -2.64 14.94 -6.31
C SER A 345 -2.75 14.85 -4.79
N ALA A 346 -3.54 15.76 -4.21
CA ALA A 346 -3.90 15.75 -2.79
C ALA A 346 -5.20 14.99 -2.50
N GLU A 347 -5.66 14.17 -3.47
CA GLU A 347 -6.92 13.45 -3.41
C GLU A 347 -6.77 11.97 -3.80
N GLY A 348 -7.70 11.16 -3.31
CA GLY A 348 -7.75 9.71 -3.54
C GLY A 348 -8.50 9.26 -4.80
N GLY A 349 -9.20 10.19 -5.47
CA GLY A 349 -10.05 9.89 -6.64
C GLY A 349 -9.31 9.22 -7.79
N VAL A 350 -8.00 9.47 -7.90
CA VAL A 350 -7.08 8.86 -8.86
C VAL A 350 -7.19 7.34 -8.90
N PHE A 351 -7.36 6.67 -7.75
CA PHE A 351 -7.53 5.22 -7.73
C PHE A 351 -8.80 4.80 -8.46
N ALA A 352 -9.92 5.49 -8.27
CA ALA A 352 -11.17 5.17 -8.95
C ALA A 352 -11.10 5.47 -10.45
N SER A 353 -10.44 6.57 -10.85
CA SER A 353 -10.27 6.96 -12.25
C SER A 353 -9.35 5.99 -13.01
N ILE A 354 -8.18 5.64 -12.45
CA ILE A 354 -7.23 4.70 -13.07
C ILE A 354 -7.73 3.25 -12.99
N SER A 355 -8.44 2.87 -11.94
CA SER A 355 -8.99 1.51 -11.84
C SER A 355 -10.27 1.31 -12.68
N GLY A 356 -10.78 2.36 -13.33
CA GLY A 356 -11.99 2.29 -14.15
C GLY A 356 -13.26 1.98 -13.35
N ARG A 357 -13.31 2.28 -12.04
CA ARG A 357 -14.49 1.99 -11.16
C ARG A 357 -15.78 2.67 -11.65
N TYR A 358 -15.70 3.68 -12.50
CA TYR A 358 -16.85 4.32 -13.14
C TYR A 358 -17.53 3.43 -14.21
N GLN A 359 -16.87 2.37 -14.67
CA GLN A 359 -17.42 1.39 -15.59
C GLN A 359 -17.67 0.08 -14.82
N GLN A 360 -18.87 -0.49 -14.91
CA GLN A 360 -19.14 -1.79 -14.27
C GLN A 360 -18.20 -2.85 -14.84
N GLY A 361 -17.27 -3.36 -14.02
CA GLY A 361 -16.35 -4.40 -14.44
C GLY A 361 -15.10 -4.52 -13.59
N THR A 362 -14.24 -5.44 -14.03
CA THR A 362 -12.93 -5.73 -13.47
C THR A 362 -11.96 -4.56 -13.68
N PRO A 363 -11.20 -4.11 -12.65
CA PRO A 363 -10.28 -2.98 -12.78
C PRO A 363 -9.23 -3.15 -13.89
N GLN A 364 -9.12 -2.16 -14.78
CA GLN A 364 -8.15 -2.18 -15.89
C GLN A 364 -6.81 -1.56 -15.45
N LEU A 365 -5.98 -2.38 -14.80
CA LEU A 365 -4.71 -1.93 -14.21
C LEU A 365 -3.47 -2.15 -15.08
N ASP A 366 -3.59 -2.92 -16.18
CA ASP A 366 -2.43 -3.36 -16.99
C ASP A 366 -1.53 -2.21 -17.44
N LEU A 367 -2.12 -1.13 -17.97
CA LEU A 367 -1.38 0.06 -18.40
C LEU A 367 -0.61 0.68 -17.23
N ALA A 368 -1.26 0.88 -16.08
CA ALA A 368 -0.62 1.48 -14.90
C ALA A 368 0.51 0.60 -14.36
N LEU A 369 0.30 -0.72 -14.28
CA LEU A 369 1.30 -1.66 -13.79
C LEU A 369 2.53 -1.70 -14.71
N LYS A 370 2.33 -1.82 -16.03
CA LYS A 370 3.42 -1.74 -17.02
C LYS A 370 4.13 -0.41 -16.99
N SER A 371 3.41 0.68 -16.74
CA SER A 371 4.00 2.02 -16.61
C SER A 371 4.91 2.18 -15.39
N TYR A 372 4.77 1.32 -14.37
CA TYR A 372 5.70 1.28 -13.25
C TYR A 372 6.98 0.53 -13.62
N ASP A 373 6.86 -0.58 -14.36
CA ASP A 373 8.00 -1.43 -14.72
C ASP A 373 8.75 -0.93 -15.97
N GLY A 374 8.08 -0.11 -16.79
CA GLY A 374 8.61 0.37 -18.08
C GLY A 374 8.38 -0.62 -19.23
N ASP A 375 7.50 -1.60 -19.05
CA ASP A 375 7.18 -2.64 -20.03
C ASP A 375 6.31 -2.10 -21.16
N ALA A 376 6.60 -2.53 -22.40
CA ALA A 376 5.84 -2.10 -23.56
C ALA A 376 4.32 -2.40 -23.43
N TYR A 377 3.52 -1.40 -23.81
CA TYR A 377 2.06 -1.49 -23.83
C TYR A 377 1.53 -1.42 -25.26
N ARG A 378 0.66 -2.36 -25.61
CA ARG A 378 -0.02 -2.43 -26.91
C ARG A 378 -1.51 -2.73 -26.67
N ALA A 379 -2.38 -1.93 -27.27
CA ALA A 379 -3.81 -2.14 -27.20
C ALA A 379 -4.49 -1.84 -28.55
N ASP A 380 -5.09 -2.87 -29.12
CA ASP A 380 -5.92 -2.79 -30.31
C ASP A 380 -7.41 -2.85 -29.92
N ARG A 381 -8.19 -1.86 -30.35
CA ARG A 381 -9.65 -1.85 -30.16
C ARG A 381 -10.33 -1.58 -31.49
N VAL A 382 -11.40 -2.32 -31.79
CA VAL A 382 -12.18 -2.15 -33.02
C VAL A 382 -12.67 -0.71 -33.14
N GLY A 383 -12.36 -0.07 -34.28
CA GLY A 383 -12.79 1.30 -34.58
C GLY A 383 -11.99 2.42 -33.90
N ARG A 384 -10.83 2.12 -33.33
CA ARG A 384 -9.88 3.11 -32.78
C ARG A 384 -8.47 2.82 -33.29
N ASP A 385 -7.66 3.86 -33.39
CA ASP A 385 -6.24 3.69 -33.70
C ASP A 385 -5.54 2.88 -32.60
N PRO A 386 -4.64 1.95 -32.96
CA PRO A 386 -3.85 1.19 -32.01
C PRO A 386 -3.07 2.09 -31.06
N VAL A 387 -3.09 1.77 -29.77
CA VAL A 387 -2.21 2.41 -28.79
C VAL A 387 -0.96 1.57 -28.62
N THR A 388 0.20 2.10 -29.01
CA THR A 388 1.51 1.46 -28.83
C THR A 388 2.45 2.40 -28.11
N ILE A 389 2.98 1.94 -26.98
CA ILE A 389 3.90 2.70 -26.13
C ILE A 389 5.03 1.76 -25.74
N ASP A 390 6.24 2.01 -26.22
CA ASP A 390 7.37 1.10 -25.97
C ASP A 390 7.87 1.17 -24.52
N ARG A 391 7.84 2.37 -23.92
CA ARG A 391 8.31 2.62 -22.55
C ARG A 391 7.32 3.51 -21.80
N PRO A 392 6.17 2.99 -21.39
CA PRO A 392 5.22 3.76 -20.60
C PRO A 392 5.82 4.04 -19.22
N ALA A 393 5.61 5.27 -18.74
CA ALA A 393 6.10 5.76 -17.47
C ALA A 393 5.05 6.68 -16.87
N VAL A 394 4.37 6.19 -15.83
CA VAL A 394 3.35 6.95 -15.09
C VAL A 394 3.88 7.15 -13.70
N VAL A 395 4.08 8.40 -13.29
CA VAL A 395 4.52 8.75 -11.95
C VAL A 395 3.31 9.08 -11.09
N LEU A 396 3.26 8.55 -9.86
CA LEU A 396 2.16 8.80 -8.92
C LEU A 396 2.70 9.44 -7.65
N GLY A 397 2.19 10.61 -7.29
CA GLY A 397 2.47 11.30 -6.03
C GLY A 397 1.17 11.66 -5.34
N LEU A 398 0.70 10.81 -4.45
CA LEU A 398 -0.63 10.90 -3.87
C LEU A 398 -0.55 11.29 -2.39
N ALA A 399 -1.33 12.29 -1.99
CA ALA A 399 -1.53 12.62 -0.58
C ALA A 399 -3.01 12.39 -0.22
N VAL A 400 -3.33 11.20 0.28
CA VAL A 400 -4.71 10.74 0.51
C VAL A 400 -5.13 10.90 1.97
N GLN A 401 -6.40 10.63 2.26
CA GLN A 401 -6.87 10.47 3.63
C GLN A 401 -6.61 9.04 4.14
N PRO A 402 -6.45 8.81 5.46
CA PRO A 402 -6.17 7.49 6.02
C PRO A 402 -7.18 6.41 5.60
N HIS A 403 -8.47 6.75 5.55
CA HIS A 403 -9.51 5.80 5.16
C HIS A 403 -9.38 5.34 3.69
N VAL A 404 -8.90 6.20 2.78
CA VAL A 404 -8.68 5.83 1.37
C VAL A 404 -7.56 4.81 1.27
N LEU A 405 -6.47 5.02 2.00
CA LEU A 405 -5.36 4.07 2.06
C LEU A 405 -5.81 2.74 2.68
N ALA A 406 -6.57 2.77 3.78
CA ALA A 406 -7.12 1.57 4.40
C ALA A 406 -8.07 0.80 3.46
N GLU A 407 -8.98 1.47 2.76
CA GLU A 407 -9.89 0.82 1.81
C GLU A 407 -9.15 0.18 0.63
N THR A 408 -8.19 0.90 0.05
CA THR A 408 -7.46 0.44 -1.15
C THR A 408 -6.54 -0.75 -0.86
N THR A 409 -5.87 -0.74 0.30
CA THR A 409 -5.01 -1.85 0.76
C THR A 409 -5.81 -3.11 1.12
N GLN A 410 -7.04 -2.94 1.62
CA GLN A 410 -7.95 -4.05 1.95
C GLN A 410 -8.74 -4.56 0.74
N THR A 411 -8.72 -3.87 -0.40
CA THR A 411 -9.42 -4.31 -1.62
C THR A 411 -8.64 -5.45 -2.30
N PRO A 412 -9.13 -6.72 -2.30
CA PRO A 412 -8.36 -7.86 -2.82
C PRO A 412 -7.95 -7.69 -4.28
N ALA A 413 -8.85 -7.14 -5.11
CA ALA A 413 -8.59 -6.89 -6.53
C ALA A 413 -7.40 -5.95 -6.80
N LEU A 414 -7.11 -5.00 -5.91
CA LEU A 414 -5.97 -4.08 -6.05
C LEU A 414 -4.67 -4.70 -5.51
N ARG A 415 -4.78 -5.48 -4.42
CA ARG A 415 -3.64 -6.16 -3.80
C ARG A 415 -3.14 -7.34 -4.63
N GLU A 416 -4.03 -8.26 -4.99
CA GLU A 416 -3.72 -9.48 -5.76
C GLU A 416 -3.17 -9.18 -7.16
N ARG A 417 -3.54 -8.03 -7.73
CA ARG A 417 -3.02 -7.57 -9.03
C ARG A 417 -1.70 -6.81 -8.93
N GLY A 418 -1.14 -6.70 -7.72
CA GLY A 418 0.18 -6.12 -7.47
C GLY A 418 0.26 -4.60 -7.55
N LEU A 419 -0.87 -3.88 -7.52
CA LEU A 419 -0.86 -2.40 -7.54
C LEU A 419 -0.28 -1.86 -6.23
N MET A 420 -0.77 -2.38 -5.09
CA MET A 420 -0.35 -1.94 -3.76
C MET A 420 1.12 -2.25 -3.46
N GLY A 421 1.67 -3.33 -4.02
CA GLY A 421 3.09 -3.67 -3.86
C GLY A 421 4.06 -2.63 -4.46
N ARG A 422 3.60 -1.74 -5.35
CA ARG A 422 4.44 -0.77 -6.07
C ARG A 422 4.57 0.58 -5.37
N PHE A 423 3.63 0.95 -4.49
CA PHE A 423 3.67 2.22 -3.78
C PHE A 423 4.73 2.27 -2.68
N THR A 424 5.35 3.42 -2.50
CA THR A 424 6.15 3.78 -1.32
C THR A 424 5.19 4.42 -0.32
N TYR A 425 5.01 3.79 0.85
CA TYR A 425 4.05 4.24 1.86
C TYR A 425 4.67 5.27 2.80
N CYS A 426 3.86 6.26 3.17
CA CYS A 426 4.18 7.25 4.19
C CYS A 426 2.93 7.49 5.04
N VAL A 427 3.01 7.14 6.32
CA VAL A 427 1.97 7.33 7.34
C VAL A 427 2.58 8.09 8.53
N PRO A 428 2.90 9.39 8.34
CA PRO A 428 3.63 10.16 9.34
C PRO A 428 2.74 10.59 10.50
N VAL A 429 3.35 10.97 11.62
CA VAL A 429 2.64 11.57 12.76
C VAL A 429 2.02 12.89 12.34
N ASP A 430 0.73 13.08 12.56
CA ASP A 430 0.07 14.33 12.22
C ASP A 430 0.49 15.48 13.15
N THR A 431 0.58 16.67 12.58
CA THR A 431 0.93 17.92 13.28
C THR A 431 -0.29 18.73 13.70
N VAL A 432 -1.50 18.42 13.21
CA VAL A 432 -2.73 19.15 13.59
C VAL A 432 -2.83 19.22 15.11
N GLY A 433 -3.01 20.43 15.66
CA GLY A 433 -3.11 20.67 17.10
C GLY A 433 -1.78 20.93 17.82
N ALA A 434 -0.65 20.62 17.19
CA ALA A 434 0.71 20.87 17.73
C ALA A 434 1.51 21.90 16.91
N ARG A 435 0.89 22.55 15.91
CA ARG A 435 1.56 23.49 15.00
C ARG A 435 1.93 24.80 15.69
N SER A 436 3.05 25.38 15.25
CA SER A 436 3.32 26.80 15.48
C SER A 436 2.36 27.67 14.68
N VAL A 437 1.79 28.68 15.34
CA VAL A 437 1.04 29.76 14.68
C VAL A 437 1.98 30.76 13.98
N ASP A 438 3.24 30.81 14.38
CA ASP A 438 4.28 31.65 13.80
C ASP A 438 5.20 30.78 12.93
N ALA A 439 4.65 30.32 11.79
CA ALA A 439 5.38 29.48 10.85
C ALA A 439 6.28 30.36 9.96
N PRO A 440 7.57 30.02 9.77
CA PRO A 440 8.45 30.81 8.93
C PRO A 440 7.98 30.80 7.48
N GLU A 441 8.18 31.92 6.77
CA GLU A 441 8.00 31.94 5.31
C GLU A 441 9.09 31.11 4.62
N MET A 442 8.72 30.43 3.53
CA MET A 442 9.72 29.75 2.69
C MET A 442 10.61 30.79 2.02
N PRO A 443 11.94 30.72 2.18
CA PRO A 443 12.84 31.65 1.50
C PRO A 443 12.72 31.56 -0.03
N ALA A 444 12.66 32.71 -0.71
CA ALA A 444 12.46 32.76 -2.16
C ALA A 444 13.56 32.03 -2.95
N HIS A 445 14.81 32.06 -2.47
CA HIS A 445 15.93 31.37 -3.11
C HIS A 445 15.78 29.84 -3.07
N THR A 446 15.15 29.30 -2.03
CA THR A 446 14.88 27.86 -1.89
C THR A 446 13.84 27.41 -2.91
N ALA A 447 12.73 28.13 -3.04
CA ALA A 447 11.71 27.86 -4.06
C ALA A 447 12.29 27.98 -5.49
N ALA A 448 13.13 28.99 -5.73
CA ALA A 448 13.81 29.16 -7.01
C ALA A 448 14.86 28.06 -7.28
N GLY A 449 15.56 27.59 -6.25
CA GLY A 449 16.49 26.46 -6.34
C GLY A 449 15.79 25.17 -6.74
N TRP A 450 14.65 24.87 -6.11
CA TRP A 450 13.80 23.73 -6.45
C TRP A 450 13.32 23.78 -7.92
N HIS A 451 12.85 24.96 -8.36
CA HIS A 451 12.46 25.14 -9.76
C HIS A 451 13.63 24.89 -10.72
N ARG A 452 14.81 25.49 -10.47
CA ARG A 452 15.99 25.32 -11.33
C ARG A 452 16.43 23.87 -11.40
N LEU A 453 16.35 23.13 -10.29
CA LEU A 453 16.68 21.71 -10.27
C LEU A 453 15.77 20.90 -11.18
N LEU A 454 14.44 21.04 -11.02
CA LEU A 454 13.47 20.32 -11.84
C LEU A 454 13.59 20.70 -13.33
N ALA A 455 13.77 21.98 -13.64
CA ALA A 455 13.96 22.46 -15.00
C ALA A 455 15.26 21.92 -15.63
N GLY A 456 16.33 21.81 -14.85
CA GLY A 456 17.59 21.21 -15.28
C GLY A 456 17.42 19.74 -15.68
N ILE A 457 16.74 18.94 -14.85
CA ILE A 457 16.47 17.53 -15.17
C ILE A 457 15.52 17.42 -16.37
N ALA A 458 14.47 18.25 -16.43
CA ALA A 458 13.50 18.24 -17.53
C ALA A 458 14.12 18.61 -18.89
N SER A 459 15.24 19.34 -18.89
CA SER A 459 16.01 19.70 -20.09
C SER A 459 16.78 18.53 -20.72
N LEU A 460 16.96 17.42 -19.97
CA LEU A 460 17.50 16.20 -20.56
C LEU A 460 16.56 15.70 -21.66
N PRO A 461 17.09 15.27 -22.82
CA PRO A 461 16.26 14.69 -23.88
C PRO A 461 15.47 13.49 -23.36
N VAL A 462 14.30 13.21 -23.92
CA VAL A 462 13.57 11.96 -23.67
C VAL A 462 14.29 10.80 -24.36
N CYS A 463 14.27 9.60 -23.78
CA CYS A 463 14.75 8.38 -24.43
C CYS A 463 13.74 7.99 -25.53
N GLY A 464 13.98 8.42 -26.78
CA GLY A 464 13.08 8.14 -27.91
C GLY A 464 13.05 6.66 -28.31
N ASP A 465 14.20 5.99 -28.26
CA ASP A 465 14.35 4.56 -28.60
C ASP A 465 15.43 3.89 -27.72
N ASP A 466 15.70 2.60 -27.94
CA ASP A 466 16.71 1.84 -27.19
C ASP A 466 18.13 2.38 -27.36
N SER A 467 18.44 2.98 -28.52
CA SER A 467 19.76 3.53 -28.81
C SER A 467 20.06 4.81 -28.01
N ALA A 468 19.01 5.53 -27.61
CA ALA A 468 19.07 6.73 -26.80
C ALA A 468 18.91 6.47 -25.30
N LEU A 469 18.81 5.20 -24.86
CA LEU A 469 18.56 4.84 -23.46
C LEU A 469 19.75 5.23 -22.57
N ARG A 470 19.55 6.24 -21.74
CA ARG A 470 20.52 6.65 -20.72
C ARG A 470 20.36 5.78 -19.47
N VAL A 471 21.29 4.86 -19.25
CA VAL A 471 21.32 3.98 -18.08
C VAL A 471 22.42 4.42 -17.11
N LEU A 472 22.01 5.00 -15.98
CA LEU A 472 22.88 5.32 -14.85
C LEU A 472 23.51 4.03 -14.31
N GLN A 473 24.82 4.04 -14.21
CA GLN A 473 25.59 2.92 -13.64
C GLN A 473 25.85 3.18 -12.16
N LEU A 474 25.87 2.13 -11.34
CA LEU A 474 26.40 2.23 -9.99
C LEU A 474 27.93 2.18 -10.05
N ASP A 475 28.62 2.90 -9.17
CA ASP A 475 30.02 2.59 -8.92
C ASP A 475 30.16 1.21 -8.24
N ARG A 476 31.40 0.75 -8.08
CA ARG A 476 31.67 -0.58 -7.50
C ARG A 476 31.10 -0.70 -6.09
N ASP A 477 31.33 0.28 -5.24
CA ASP A 477 30.98 0.23 -3.82
C ASP A 477 29.46 0.37 -3.62
N ALA A 478 28.80 1.19 -4.43
CA ALA A 478 27.34 1.31 -4.50
C ALA A 478 26.69 -0.01 -4.95
N LEU A 479 27.27 -0.68 -5.96
CA LEU A 479 26.79 -1.98 -6.41
C LEU A 479 26.96 -3.06 -5.33
N GLU A 480 28.10 -3.06 -4.63
CA GLU A 480 28.35 -3.96 -3.50
C GLU A 480 27.38 -3.70 -2.33
N LEU A 481 27.13 -2.43 -1.98
CA LEU A 481 26.13 -2.04 -0.99
C LEU A 481 24.72 -2.54 -1.38
N HIS A 482 24.31 -2.36 -2.63
CA HIS A 482 23.00 -2.83 -3.09
C HIS A 482 22.87 -4.36 -3.07
N ARG A 483 23.94 -5.08 -3.43
CA ARG A 483 24.00 -6.54 -3.31
C ARG A 483 23.88 -6.99 -1.85
N GLY A 484 24.62 -6.35 -0.94
CA GLY A 484 24.54 -6.61 0.49
C GLY A 484 23.13 -6.38 1.04
N PHE A 485 22.50 -5.26 0.66
CA PHE A 485 21.11 -4.96 1.02
C PHE A 485 20.15 -6.08 0.59
N ARG A 486 20.26 -6.57 -0.66
CA ARG A 486 19.46 -7.69 -1.17
C ARG A 486 19.72 -8.99 -0.43
N ALA A 487 20.98 -9.29 -0.10
CA ALA A 487 21.34 -10.50 0.63
C ALA A 487 20.73 -10.55 2.04
N VAL A 488 20.51 -9.40 2.67
CA VAL A 488 19.80 -9.31 3.97
C VAL A 488 18.28 -9.31 3.79
N LEU A 489 17.76 -8.75 2.69
CA LEU A 489 16.32 -8.69 2.43
C LEU A 489 15.75 -10.06 2.06
N GLU A 490 16.45 -10.86 1.24
CA GLU A 490 15.93 -12.10 0.64
C GLU A 490 15.44 -13.13 1.69
N PRO A 491 16.19 -13.46 2.76
CA PRO A 491 15.74 -14.43 3.75
C PRO A 491 14.48 -13.98 4.51
N ARG A 492 14.27 -12.66 4.64
CA ARG A 492 13.09 -12.08 5.30
C ARG A 492 11.80 -12.27 4.49
N LEU A 493 11.91 -12.59 3.20
CA LEU A 493 10.79 -12.87 2.31
C LEU A 493 10.37 -14.35 2.34
N HIS A 494 11.13 -15.22 2.99
CA HIS A 494 10.86 -16.67 2.99
C HIS A 494 9.46 -16.98 3.53
N ALA A 495 8.68 -17.76 2.79
CA ALA A 495 7.25 -17.95 3.06
C ALA A 495 6.94 -18.55 4.45
N GLU A 496 7.85 -19.35 5.00
CA GLU A 496 7.63 -20.04 6.28
C GLU A 496 8.40 -19.45 7.46
N THR A 497 9.49 -18.72 7.20
CA THR A 497 10.45 -18.30 8.24
C THR A 497 10.77 -16.81 8.20
N GLY A 498 10.39 -16.12 7.13
CA GLY A 498 10.67 -14.70 6.92
C GLY A 498 9.68 -13.82 7.67
N ASP A 499 10.18 -12.80 8.35
CA ASP A 499 9.35 -11.83 9.06
C ASP A 499 8.54 -10.92 8.12
N LEU A 500 8.89 -10.84 6.84
CA LEU A 500 8.15 -10.08 5.81
C LEU A 500 7.27 -10.99 4.92
N ALA A 501 7.09 -12.27 5.28
CA ALA A 501 6.32 -13.24 4.50
C ALA A 501 4.88 -12.78 4.17
N PHE A 502 4.26 -12.02 5.08
CA PHE A 502 2.89 -11.50 4.95
C PHE A 502 2.73 -10.34 3.94
N MET A 503 3.85 -9.76 3.48
CA MET A 503 3.90 -8.59 2.59
C MET A 503 4.94 -8.75 1.48
N THR A 504 5.20 -9.99 1.05
CA THR A 504 6.19 -10.33 0.01
C THR A 504 5.91 -9.63 -1.33
N ASP A 505 4.65 -9.36 -1.64
CA ASP A 505 4.23 -8.60 -2.83
C ASP A 505 4.80 -7.18 -2.86
N TRP A 506 4.99 -6.57 -1.70
CA TRP A 506 5.60 -5.25 -1.53
C TRP A 506 7.11 -5.34 -1.29
N ALA A 507 7.52 -6.17 -0.33
CA ALA A 507 8.89 -6.26 0.13
C ALA A 507 9.83 -6.80 -0.97
N GLY A 508 9.34 -7.71 -1.83
CA GLY A 508 10.08 -8.19 -2.99
C GLY A 508 10.37 -7.10 -4.04
N LYS A 509 9.66 -5.96 -4.02
CA LYS A 509 9.90 -4.82 -4.92
C LYS A 509 10.81 -3.74 -4.32
N LEU A 510 11.19 -3.89 -3.04
CA LEU A 510 11.96 -2.88 -2.33
C LEU A 510 13.35 -2.66 -2.94
N ALA A 511 14.04 -3.73 -3.37
CA ALA A 511 15.37 -3.63 -3.96
C ALA A 511 15.40 -2.80 -5.25
N GLY A 512 14.39 -2.96 -6.13
CA GLY A 512 14.22 -2.14 -7.32
C GLY A 512 13.86 -0.70 -6.98
N ARG A 513 12.93 -0.50 -6.04
CA ARG A 513 12.55 0.84 -5.55
C ARG A 513 13.74 1.64 -5.02
N VAL A 514 14.64 1.00 -4.27
CA VAL A 514 15.88 1.62 -3.78
C VAL A 514 16.77 2.08 -4.94
N LEU A 515 16.91 1.30 -6.02
CA LEU A 515 17.64 1.76 -7.21
C LEU A 515 16.99 3.00 -7.82
N ARG A 516 15.66 2.98 -8.00
CA ARG A 516 14.94 4.13 -8.56
C ARG A 516 15.17 5.39 -7.74
N ILE A 517 15.09 5.29 -6.41
CA ILE A 517 15.40 6.39 -5.50
C ILE A 517 16.85 6.85 -5.69
N ALA A 518 17.83 5.94 -5.75
CA ALA A 518 19.23 6.28 -5.97
C ALA A 518 19.44 7.08 -7.27
N GLY A 519 18.78 6.68 -8.35
CA GLY A 519 18.83 7.42 -9.62
C GLY A 519 18.21 8.81 -9.53
N LEU A 520 17.10 8.97 -8.80
CA LEU A 520 16.49 10.28 -8.54
C LEU A 520 17.41 11.17 -7.69
N LEU A 521 18.02 10.63 -6.64
CA LEU A 521 18.97 11.37 -5.79
C LEU A 521 20.22 11.77 -6.57
N HIS A 522 20.73 10.91 -7.46
CA HIS A 522 21.87 11.18 -8.33
C HIS A 522 21.62 12.40 -9.24
N LEU A 523 20.49 12.39 -9.96
CA LEU A 523 20.10 13.52 -10.81
C LEU A 523 19.82 14.78 -9.99
N ALA A 524 19.18 14.61 -8.82
CA ALA A 524 18.89 15.71 -7.92
C ALA A 524 20.14 16.37 -7.31
N ALA A 525 21.25 15.64 -7.23
CA ALA A 525 22.55 16.18 -6.84
C ALA A 525 23.24 16.99 -7.96
N GLY A 526 22.62 17.09 -9.15
CA GLY A 526 23.20 17.74 -10.32
C GLY A 526 24.27 16.92 -11.03
N ALA A 527 24.37 15.62 -10.71
CA ALA A 527 25.32 14.73 -11.35
C ALA A 527 24.90 14.45 -12.81
N SER A 528 25.89 14.43 -13.70
CA SER A 528 25.72 14.01 -15.10
C SER A 528 25.27 12.55 -15.18
N THR A 529 24.47 12.23 -16.20
CA THR A 529 24.05 10.84 -16.49
C THR A 529 25.21 9.93 -16.87
N SER A 530 26.37 10.49 -17.23
CA SER A 530 27.60 9.74 -17.53
C SER A 530 28.42 9.40 -16.28
N MET A 531 28.18 10.06 -15.15
CA MET A 531 28.86 9.75 -13.90
C MET A 531 28.15 8.59 -13.20
N PRO A 532 28.90 7.63 -12.63
CA PRO A 532 28.30 6.57 -11.87
C PRO A 532 27.66 7.10 -10.57
N VAL A 533 26.61 6.45 -10.11
CA VAL A 533 25.95 6.70 -8.82
C VAL A 533 26.92 6.31 -7.71
N SER A 534 27.20 7.27 -6.84
CA SER A 534 28.16 7.10 -5.75
C SER A 534 27.65 6.21 -4.63
N LEU A 535 28.56 5.65 -3.84
CA LEU A 535 28.26 4.98 -2.58
C LEU A 535 27.35 5.81 -1.66
N ASP A 536 27.63 7.10 -1.46
CA ASP A 536 26.85 7.97 -0.57
C ASP A 536 25.40 8.14 -1.06
N THR A 537 25.21 8.30 -2.37
CA THR A 537 23.88 8.37 -2.98
C THR A 537 23.12 7.06 -2.80
N MET A 538 23.79 5.93 -3.00
CA MET A 538 23.22 4.61 -2.82
C MET A 538 22.85 4.33 -1.35
N HIS A 539 23.69 4.75 -0.41
CA HIS A 539 23.43 4.67 1.03
C HIS A 539 22.20 5.48 1.41
N GLY A 540 22.07 6.72 0.92
CA GLY A 540 20.89 7.53 1.14
C GLY A 540 19.60 6.88 0.60
N ALA A 541 19.68 6.24 -0.57
CA ALA A 541 18.56 5.51 -1.14
C ALA A 541 18.17 4.27 -0.31
N VAL A 542 19.14 3.52 0.21
CA VAL A 542 18.90 2.39 1.12
C VAL A 542 18.22 2.88 2.40
N GLN A 543 18.66 3.99 2.98
CA GLN A 543 18.04 4.59 4.18
C GLN A 543 16.58 4.98 3.95
N ILE A 544 16.25 5.59 2.80
CA ILE A 544 14.85 5.86 2.44
C ILE A 544 14.08 4.55 2.24
N GLY A 545 14.71 3.52 1.66
CA GLY A 545 14.12 2.19 1.52
C GLY A 545 13.76 1.55 2.86
N GLU A 546 14.69 1.53 3.81
CA GLU A 546 14.47 1.02 5.18
C GLU A 546 13.37 1.81 5.90
N TRP A 547 13.40 3.14 5.80
CA TRP A 547 12.35 4.01 6.33
C TRP A 547 10.98 3.65 5.73
N SER A 548 10.91 3.46 4.41
CA SER A 548 9.67 3.10 3.73
C SER A 548 9.16 1.70 4.11
N LEU A 549 10.05 0.78 4.48
CA LEU A 549 9.69 -0.56 4.96
C LEU A 549 8.95 -0.46 6.29
N LEU A 550 9.35 0.42 7.21
CA LEU A 550 8.65 0.61 8.49
C LEU A 550 7.21 1.11 8.26
N HIS A 551 7.02 2.06 7.35
CA HIS A 551 5.69 2.52 6.98
C HIS A 551 4.87 1.44 6.26
N ALA A 552 5.50 0.62 5.41
CA ALA A 552 4.82 -0.47 4.73
C ALA A 552 4.39 -1.57 5.69
N VAL A 553 5.22 -1.91 6.69
CA VAL A 553 4.87 -2.84 7.77
C VAL A 553 3.65 -2.34 8.52
N ALA A 554 3.62 -1.05 8.90
CA ALA A 554 2.44 -0.46 9.53
C ALA A 554 1.20 -0.62 8.63
N VAL A 555 1.28 -0.21 7.36
CA VAL A 555 0.16 -0.28 6.41
C VAL A 555 -0.35 -1.72 6.21
N TYR A 556 0.55 -2.68 6.02
CA TYR A 556 0.18 -4.10 5.81
C TYR A 556 -0.22 -4.82 7.10
N GLY A 557 0.27 -4.36 8.25
CA GLY A 557 -0.11 -4.82 9.58
C GLY A 557 -1.49 -4.35 10.03
N GLY A 558 -2.20 -3.61 9.18
CA GLY A 558 -3.54 -3.12 9.47
C GLY A 558 -3.55 -1.74 10.12
N TRP A 559 -2.59 -0.87 9.78
CA TRP A 559 -2.65 0.55 10.13
C TRP A 559 -4.00 1.13 9.73
N ARG A 560 -4.75 1.50 10.74
CA ARG A 560 -6.03 2.19 10.65
C ARG A 560 -5.77 3.51 11.37
N GLY A 561 -5.47 4.58 10.62
CA GLY A 561 -5.09 5.87 11.21
C GLY A 561 -6.06 6.35 12.29
N THR A 562 -5.68 7.37 13.07
CA THR A 562 -6.39 7.86 14.27
C THR A 562 -7.90 8.11 14.09
N ASP A 563 -8.37 8.42 12.88
CA ASP A 563 -9.79 8.61 12.58
C ASP A 563 -10.62 7.32 12.57
N HIS A 564 -10.03 6.15 12.31
CA HIS A 564 -10.76 4.88 12.20
C HIS A 564 -11.19 4.32 13.57
N ASN A 565 -10.45 4.68 14.63
CA ASN A 565 -10.76 4.31 16.02
C ASN A 565 -11.23 5.50 16.86
N LEU A 566 -11.49 6.67 16.25
CA LEU A 566 -11.87 7.89 16.96
C LEU A 566 -13.03 7.65 17.93
N GLY A 567 -14.06 6.89 17.53
CA GLY A 567 -15.17 6.54 18.41
C GLY A 567 -14.74 5.66 19.60
N ALA A 568 -13.94 4.61 19.36
CA ALA A 568 -13.42 3.71 20.38
C ALA A 568 -12.53 4.45 21.39
N GLU A 569 -11.60 5.28 20.93
CA GLU A 569 -10.74 6.12 21.77
C GLU A 569 -11.55 7.11 22.62
N ARG A 570 -12.59 7.73 22.04
CA ARG A 570 -13.43 8.72 22.73
C ARG A 570 -14.28 8.06 23.81
N VAL A 571 -14.79 6.86 23.54
CA VAL A 571 -15.46 6.03 24.54
C VAL A 571 -14.48 5.61 25.63
N LEU A 572 -13.28 5.15 25.30
CA LEU A 572 -12.26 4.72 26.26
C LEU A 572 -11.81 5.87 27.17
N ARG A 573 -11.60 7.08 26.62
CA ARG A 573 -11.31 8.30 27.39
C ARG A 573 -12.48 8.68 28.31
N TRP A 574 -13.72 8.52 27.84
CA TRP A 574 -14.90 8.75 28.66
C TRP A 574 -15.01 7.75 29.81
N ILE A 575 -14.73 6.47 29.57
CA ILE A 575 -14.66 5.43 30.61
C ILE A 575 -13.63 5.82 31.66
N ARG A 576 -12.37 6.06 31.26
CA ARG A 576 -11.27 6.45 32.19
C ARG A 576 -11.63 7.70 33.01
N ARG A 577 -12.24 8.71 32.39
CA ARG A 577 -12.63 9.96 33.07
C ARG A 577 -13.77 9.76 34.08
N THR A 578 -14.71 8.85 33.79
CA THR A 578 -15.90 8.66 34.62
C THR A 578 -15.75 7.55 35.66
N GLY A 579 -14.81 6.64 35.47
CA GLY A 579 -14.57 5.50 36.37
C GLY A 579 -15.79 4.61 36.53
N LYS A 580 -16.70 4.59 35.55
CA LYS A 580 -17.94 3.83 35.66
C LYS A 580 -17.63 2.32 35.59
N PRO A 581 -18.04 1.52 36.60
CA PRO A 581 -17.80 0.07 36.59
C PRO A 581 -18.67 -0.67 35.58
N GLU A 582 -19.78 -0.06 35.15
CA GLU A 582 -20.66 -0.59 34.14
C GLU A 582 -21.46 0.55 33.46
N PHE A 583 -21.89 0.33 32.22
CA PHE A 583 -22.74 1.28 31.50
C PHE A 583 -23.51 0.63 30.35
N THR A 584 -24.55 1.30 29.86
CA THR A 584 -25.31 0.86 28.67
C THR A 584 -24.97 1.70 27.43
N VAL A 585 -25.25 1.16 26.23
CA VAL A 585 -25.13 1.91 24.95
C VAL A 585 -25.84 3.27 25.03
N ARG A 586 -27.01 3.33 25.66
CA ARG A 586 -27.79 4.57 25.78
C ARG A 586 -27.09 5.60 26.65
N GLU A 587 -26.47 5.19 27.75
CA GLU A 587 -25.73 6.10 28.62
C GLU A 587 -24.46 6.62 27.96
N ALA A 588 -23.71 5.74 27.28
CA ALA A 588 -22.55 6.14 26.49
C ALA A 588 -22.95 7.15 25.40
N TRP A 589 -24.01 6.87 24.64
CA TRP A 589 -24.52 7.80 23.63
C TRP A 589 -25.03 9.11 24.24
N GLN A 590 -25.76 9.09 25.36
CA GLN A 590 -26.20 10.33 26.01
C GLN A 590 -25.04 11.22 26.49
N ALA A 591 -23.94 10.61 26.90
CA ALA A 591 -22.75 11.31 27.35
C ALA A 591 -21.86 11.83 26.20
N LEU A 592 -21.91 11.18 25.04
CA LEU A 592 -21.00 11.44 23.91
C LEU A 592 -21.68 12.15 22.72
N ARG A 593 -23.01 12.16 22.66
CA ARG A 593 -23.79 12.83 21.59
C ARG A 593 -23.44 14.31 21.46
N GLY A 594 -23.41 14.79 20.22
CA GLY A 594 -23.06 16.17 19.89
C GLY A 594 -21.56 16.39 19.67
N GLN A 595 -20.73 15.35 19.79
CA GLN A 595 -19.38 15.34 19.25
C GLN A 595 -19.43 14.99 17.76
N ALA A 596 -18.48 15.51 16.98
CA ALA A 596 -18.44 15.35 15.52
C ALA A 596 -18.40 13.89 15.00
N TRP A 597 -18.11 12.92 15.86
CA TRP A 597 -18.07 11.48 15.51
C TRP A 597 -19.33 10.71 15.99
N CYS A 598 -20.18 11.31 16.82
CA CYS A 598 -21.27 10.63 17.53
C CYS A 598 -22.61 11.32 17.22
N ASP A 599 -23.09 11.11 16.00
CA ASP A 599 -24.35 11.66 15.49
C ASP A 599 -25.51 10.69 15.74
N ARG A 600 -25.23 9.39 15.67
CA ARG A 600 -26.19 8.29 15.80
C ARG A 600 -25.78 7.37 16.95
N THR A 601 -26.76 6.62 17.44
CA THR A 601 -26.50 5.60 18.46
C THR A 601 -25.69 4.42 17.90
N ASP A 602 -25.72 4.18 16.58
CA ASP A 602 -24.91 3.14 15.95
C ASP A 602 -23.41 3.46 16.00
N ASP A 603 -23.00 4.73 15.92
CA ASP A 603 -21.59 5.12 16.03
C ASP A 603 -20.98 4.68 17.37
N VAL A 604 -21.77 4.75 18.45
CA VAL A 604 -21.38 4.25 19.77
C VAL A 604 -21.41 2.72 19.83
N ARG A 605 -22.35 2.07 19.15
CA ARG A 605 -22.38 0.60 19.08
C ARG A 605 -21.14 0.05 18.38
N ASP A 606 -20.75 0.66 17.27
CA ASP A 606 -19.59 0.24 16.50
C ASP A 606 -18.30 0.47 17.31
N ALA A 607 -18.17 1.61 17.99
CA ALA A 607 -17.08 1.86 18.94
C ALA A 607 -17.01 0.82 20.07
N LEU A 608 -18.15 0.42 20.64
CA LEU A 608 -18.19 -0.60 21.70
C LEU A 608 -17.84 -2.00 21.21
N VAL A 609 -18.20 -2.31 19.95
CA VAL A 609 -17.81 -3.57 19.31
C VAL A 609 -16.30 -3.61 19.10
N THR A 610 -15.71 -2.55 18.56
CA THR A 610 -14.25 -2.44 18.41
C THR A 610 -13.52 -2.57 19.75
N LEU A 611 -14.03 -1.93 20.81
CA LEU A 611 -13.45 -2.04 22.15
C LEU A 611 -13.60 -3.44 22.76
N ALA A 612 -14.70 -4.14 22.47
CA ALA A 612 -14.93 -5.51 22.93
C ALA A 612 -14.01 -6.51 22.22
N GLU A 613 -13.87 -6.36 20.91
CA GLU A 613 -12.97 -7.19 20.09
C GLU A 613 -11.51 -7.02 20.52
N ALA A 614 -11.12 -5.81 20.92
CA ALA A 614 -9.78 -5.51 21.45
C ALA A 614 -9.62 -5.81 22.97
N GLY A 615 -10.61 -6.41 23.63
CA GLY A 615 -10.53 -6.81 25.04
C GLY A 615 -10.60 -5.68 26.08
N TRP A 616 -10.84 -4.42 25.67
CA TRP A 616 -10.92 -3.27 26.59
C TRP A 616 -12.22 -3.21 27.38
N LEU A 617 -13.25 -3.91 26.94
CA LEU A 617 -14.51 -4.07 27.64
C LEU A 617 -15.14 -5.41 27.29
N THR A 618 -16.14 -5.80 28.06
CA THR A 618 -17.01 -6.93 27.73
C THR A 618 -18.45 -6.55 27.97
N SER A 619 -19.40 -7.43 27.63
CA SER A 619 -20.82 -7.19 27.91
C SER A 619 -21.47 -8.35 28.63
N VAL A 620 -22.37 -8.00 29.55
CA VAL A 620 -23.21 -8.90 30.31
C VAL A 620 -24.66 -8.72 29.89
N GLU A 621 -25.38 -9.83 29.81
CA GLU A 621 -26.80 -9.83 29.54
C GLU A 621 -27.58 -9.04 30.59
N ARG A 622 -28.51 -8.22 30.13
CA ARG A 622 -29.37 -7.44 31.02
C ARG A 622 -30.75 -8.06 31.15
N THR A 623 -31.20 -8.27 32.38
CA THR A 623 -32.59 -8.64 32.67
C THR A 623 -33.47 -7.40 32.90
N MET A 624 -34.73 -7.48 32.48
CA MET A 624 -35.76 -6.48 32.75
C MET A 624 -36.08 -6.46 34.25
N SER A 625 -36.72 -5.39 34.73
CA SER A 625 -37.10 -5.20 36.13
C SER A 625 -38.04 -6.27 36.71
N ASP A 626 -38.57 -7.17 35.87
CA ASP A 626 -39.38 -8.32 36.28
C ASP A 626 -38.55 -9.60 36.57
N GLY A 627 -37.22 -9.55 36.35
CA GLY A 627 -36.28 -10.64 36.57
C GLY A 627 -36.45 -11.84 35.63
N LYS A 628 -37.38 -11.79 34.67
CA LYS A 628 -37.77 -12.94 33.85
C LYS A 628 -37.48 -12.77 32.35
N ARG A 629 -37.45 -11.54 31.85
CA ARG A 629 -37.23 -11.26 30.42
C ARG A 629 -35.92 -10.53 30.17
N ARG A 630 -35.20 -10.91 29.11
CA ARG A 630 -33.98 -10.21 28.66
C ARG A 630 -34.34 -8.84 28.08
N ALA A 631 -33.56 -7.83 28.43
CA ALA A 631 -33.65 -6.50 27.85
C ALA A 631 -33.03 -6.49 26.44
N LYS A 632 -33.42 -5.50 25.61
CA LYS A 632 -32.95 -5.37 24.21
C LYS A 632 -31.46 -5.02 24.05
N GLY A 633 -30.68 -4.86 25.11
CA GLY A 633 -29.26 -4.51 25.03
C GLY A 633 -28.53 -4.87 26.31
N GLY A 634 -27.27 -5.26 26.17
CA GLY A 634 -26.40 -5.65 27.28
C GLY A 634 -25.93 -4.45 28.10
N VAL A 635 -25.32 -4.77 29.23
CA VAL A 635 -24.52 -3.86 30.05
C VAL A 635 -23.06 -4.10 29.71
N PHE A 636 -22.30 -3.04 29.48
CA PHE A 636 -20.88 -3.10 29.17
C PHE A 636 -20.07 -2.89 30.44
N ILE A 637 -19.04 -3.70 30.63
CA ILE A 637 -18.13 -3.67 31.77
C ILE A 637 -16.74 -3.35 31.21
N PRO A 638 -16.10 -2.25 31.65
CA PRO A 638 -14.70 -1.96 31.27
C PRO A 638 -13.71 -2.97 31.85
N HIS A 639 -12.59 -3.15 31.16
CA HIS A 639 -11.44 -3.85 31.72
C HIS A 639 -10.94 -3.14 33.00
N PRO A 640 -10.54 -3.87 34.06
CA PRO A 640 -10.14 -3.28 35.35
C PRO A 640 -9.05 -2.21 35.26
N SER A 641 -8.08 -2.36 34.35
CA SER A 641 -7.00 -1.39 34.11
C SER A 641 -7.48 0.00 33.66
N LEU A 642 -8.74 0.15 33.24
CA LEU A 642 -9.34 1.44 32.90
C LEU A 642 -9.94 2.17 34.10
N LEU A 643 -10.10 1.48 35.23
CA LEU A 643 -10.77 1.96 36.45
C LEU A 643 -9.78 2.21 37.60
N GLU A 644 -8.57 1.64 37.50
CA GLU A 644 -7.44 2.02 38.33
C GLU A 644 -7.00 3.44 37.91
N GLY A 645 -7.12 4.41 38.83
CA GLY A 645 -6.69 5.78 38.57
C GLY A 645 -5.19 5.86 38.24
N PRO A 646 -4.72 6.96 37.62
CA PRO A 646 -3.30 7.12 37.29
C PRO A 646 -2.37 7.04 38.49
#